data_AF-A0A6S6WFA6-F1
#
_entry.id   AF-A0A6S6WFA6-F1
#
_cell.length_a   1.000
_cell.length_b   1.000
_cell.length_c   1.000
_cell.angle_alpha   90.00
_cell.angle_beta   90.00
_cell.angle_gamma   90.00
#
_symmetry.space_group_name_H-M   'P 1'
#
loop_
_entity.id
_entity.type
_entity.pdbx_description
1 polymer ?
#
loop_
_entity_poly.entity_id
_entity_poly.type
_entity_poly.pdbx_seq_one_letter_code
_entity_poly.pdbx_strand_id
1 'polypeptide(L)'
;MPLFRHSRLAIVAGAVLLVTFFRAFVLHRQTAGSAPPVIDHYDYKNVHTEPIIPPPVIETPPSTPTTPTHAGNGQPTAYASITKAVAELGGDGGRWGDATPLKSRTMASATTVQTTLVTEATLVSNSTGAVDATLPPASDVAAEADAAPVVQKFCRDVRGAPHVMVVLKTSKAEIDKLSTHLRNLISCAPHFAIFSDHAGEFKGHKVHNALDSISREVKIKYDEFKEYQIMQADPEHKPDPKKTKNLDKWKFLPMVYKAYHLNPHIKFVVIIEADTSLSWSNLLQWINRLDYRIPYYIGAPSFISNVQLAQRGPGIMLSQGALRRFAKSYDELYTTKWENDVGQECCGDLMLAKAFVDAHVEFYGSWPLLQGERPDTLDYSPKQWCAPVISWHGINGDELVRQWGIERKWTSKHGWETPYLFRDAFHDSVQPHIEARKVHWDNLSQDAKIVAPQGRQQKLKDDAAKKAQVNAEQSAPKETEKNTGGNKPNGTKKPDGTQKPDDTKKPNDTKKFYDTKKTDDTKIDDIKKIHDTKKPDGTKKTDDTKIDHKADILQEPGTHPTTSKDTKMQKRRLEAPNWDKLPEKIADAADSADECQKACEAVADCLQWRYTDKGDGECHLGRVLRLGGPAADGKWTSGWIMDRVELATKQWECRSVEWKFYQ
;
A
#
# COMPACT_ATOMS: atom_id res chain seq x y z
N MET A 1 64.82 -12.91 50.59
CA MET A 1 63.67 -11.98 50.68
C MET A 1 63.49 -11.28 49.34
N PRO A 2 62.30 -10.79 48.95
CA PRO A 2 61.01 -10.86 49.65
C PRO A 2 60.30 -12.22 49.43
N LEU A 3 59.27 -12.48 50.24
CA LEU A 3 58.38 -13.64 50.08
C LEU A 3 57.24 -13.30 49.11
N PHE A 4 57.13 -14.02 47.99
CA PHE A 4 55.95 -13.97 47.12
C PHE A 4 54.77 -14.64 47.82
N ARG A 5 53.91 -13.84 48.48
CA ARG A 5 52.67 -14.33 49.10
C ARG A 5 51.79 -15.00 48.03
N HIS A 6 51.32 -16.22 48.31
CA HIS A 6 50.55 -17.07 47.37
C HIS A 6 49.36 -16.36 46.71
N SER A 7 48.74 -15.38 47.39
CA SER A 7 47.70 -14.49 46.82
C SER A 7 48.09 -13.87 45.47
N ARG A 8 49.34 -13.41 45.27
CA ARG A 8 49.77 -12.84 43.98
C ARG A 8 49.91 -13.91 42.89
N LEU A 9 50.26 -15.13 43.25
CA LEU A 9 50.32 -16.27 42.32
C LEU A 9 48.91 -16.69 41.87
N ALA A 10 47.94 -16.70 42.79
CA ALA A 10 46.53 -16.92 42.46
C ALA A 10 45.94 -15.83 41.55
N ILE A 11 46.28 -14.55 41.79
CA ILE A 11 45.84 -13.43 40.92
C ILE A 11 46.45 -13.55 39.52
N VAL A 12 47.75 -13.89 39.40
CA VAL A 12 48.38 -14.10 38.09
C VAL A 12 47.79 -15.32 37.36
N ALA A 13 47.55 -16.43 38.05
CA ALA A 13 46.91 -17.61 37.46
C ALA A 13 45.48 -17.31 36.98
N GLY A 14 44.68 -16.59 37.79
CA GLY A 14 43.34 -16.15 37.41
C GLY A 14 43.33 -15.18 36.22
N ALA A 15 44.29 -14.24 36.16
CA ALA A 15 44.46 -13.34 35.03
C ALA A 15 44.85 -14.08 33.74
N VAL A 16 45.77 -15.06 33.82
CA VAL A 16 46.14 -15.91 32.67
C VAL A 16 44.96 -16.74 32.19
N LEU A 17 44.17 -17.34 33.09
CA LEU A 17 42.95 -18.07 32.76
C LEU A 17 41.89 -17.18 32.10
N LEU A 18 41.70 -15.95 32.59
CA LEU A 18 40.81 -14.97 31.94
C LEU A 18 41.30 -14.60 30.54
N VAL A 19 42.60 -14.33 30.35
CA VAL A 19 43.16 -13.99 29.03
C VAL A 19 43.07 -15.17 28.05
N THR A 20 43.25 -16.41 28.49
CA THR A 20 43.02 -17.59 27.63
C THR A 20 41.54 -17.79 27.32
N PHE A 21 40.63 -17.56 28.27
CA PHE A 21 39.18 -17.63 28.03
C PHE A 21 38.71 -16.58 27.02
N PHE A 22 39.16 -15.33 27.13
CA PHE A 22 38.88 -14.27 26.14
C PHE A 22 39.51 -14.57 24.78
N ARG A 23 40.73 -15.13 24.71
CA ARG A 23 41.33 -15.57 23.43
C ARG A 23 40.55 -16.71 22.77
N ALA A 24 40.06 -17.68 23.55
CA ALA A 24 39.34 -18.84 23.04
C ALA A 24 37.90 -18.51 22.62
N PHE A 25 37.14 -17.76 23.43
CA PHE A 25 35.71 -17.56 23.22
C PHE A 25 35.31 -16.22 22.58
N VAL A 26 36.14 -15.18 22.69
CA VAL A 26 35.79 -13.83 22.19
C VAL A 26 36.56 -13.47 20.92
N LEU A 27 37.83 -13.88 20.79
CA LEU A 27 38.65 -13.59 19.60
C LEU A 27 38.52 -14.62 18.45
N HIS A 28 37.84 -15.76 18.66
CA HIS A 28 37.55 -16.73 17.58
C HIS A 28 36.15 -16.58 16.97
N ARG A 29 35.31 -15.68 17.48
CA ARG A 29 34.20 -15.13 16.68
C ARG A 29 34.74 -14.04 15.76
N GLN A 30 35.39 -14.47 14.67
CA GLN A 30 35.32 -13.66 13.45
C GLN A 30 33.84 -13.45 13.14
N THR A 31 33.43 -12.19 12.96
CA THR A 31 32.12 -11.89 12.38
C THR A 31 32.15 -12.37 10.94
N ALA A 32 31.58 -13.55 10.69
CA ALA A 32 31.24 -13.94 9.34
C ALA A 32 30.39 -12.81 8.74
N GLY A 33 30.91 -12.14 7.71
CA GLY A 33 30.14 -11.17 6.96
C GLY A 33 28.87 -11.84 6.45
N SER A 34 27.77 -11.09 6.36
CA SER A 34 26.50 -11.62 5.90
C SER A 34 26.63 -12.15 4.47
N ALA A 35 26.88 -13.45 4.33
CA ALA A 35 26.62 -14.14 3.09
C ALA A 35 25.14 -13.93 2.76
N PRO A 36 24.78 -13.62 1.49
CA PRO A 36 23.38 -13.77 1.09
C PRO A 36 22.95 -15.22 1.38
N PRO A 37 21.67 -15.48 1.68
CA PRO A 37 21.20 -16.84 1.87
C PRO A 37 21.58 -17.65 0.63
N VAL A 38 22.33 -18.75 0.84
CA VAL A 38 22.60 -19.70 -0.23
C VAL A 38 21.26 -20.31 -0.58
N ILE A 39 20.69 -19.87 -1.70
CA ILE A 39 19.56 -20.55 -2.33
C ILE A 39 20.14 -21.85 -2.87
N ASP A 40 20.09 -22.89 -2.03
CA ASP A 40 20.44 -24.25 -2.41
C ASP A 40 19.35 -24.76 -3.34
N HIS A 41 19.49 -24.42 -4.63
CA HIS A 41 18.71 -24.98 -5.70
C HIS A 41 19.04 -26.48 -5.75
N TYR A 42 18.24 -27.29 -5.05
CA TYR A 42 18.34 -28.75 -5.04
C TYR A 42 18.35 -29.30 -6.47
N ASP A 43 19.55 -29.54 -7.00
CA ASP A 43 19.79 -30.09 -8.35
C ASP A 43 19.56 -31.61 -8.38
N TYR A 44 18.43 -32.02 -7.79
CA TYR A 44 17.95 -33.39 -7.79
C TYR A 44 17.20 -33.66 -9.09
N LYS A 45 17.81 -34.48 -9.95
CA LYS A 45 17.08 -35.22 -10.98
C LYS A 45 15.89 -35.92 -10.34
N ASN A 46 14.71 -35.83 -10.97
CA ASN A 46 13.45 -36.39 -10.47
C ASN A 46 13.59 -37.82 -9.92
N VAL A 47 13.40 -38.00 -8.61
CA VAL A 47 13.27 -39.32 -7.93
C VAL A 47 11.88 -39.52 -7.30
N HIS A 48 10.90 -38.69 -7.67
CA HIS A 48 9.51 -38.80 -7.24
C HIS A 48 8.58 -38.85 -8.45
N THR A 49 8.54 -40.01 -9.12
CA THR A 49 7.50 -40.37 -10.10
C THR A 49 6.21 -40.85 -9.44
N GLU A 50 6.18 -40.94 -8.10
CA GLU A 50 4.99 -41.30 -7.30
C GLU A 50 4.72 -40.21 -6.25
N PRO A 51 3.45 -39.85 -6.00
CA PRO A 51 3.09 -38.82 -5.03
C PRO A 51 3.26 -39.32 -3.59
N ILE A 52 4.01 -38.55 -2.78
CA ILE A 52 4.37 -38.88 -1.38
C ILE A 52 3.13 -39.04 -0.45
N ILE A 53 1.95 -38.58 -0.87
CA ILE A 53 0.67 -38.83 -0.19
C ILE A 53 -0.36 -39.21 -1.25
N PRO A 54 -1.05 -40.36 -1.15
CA PRO A 54 -2.13 -40.73 -2.07
C PRO A 54 -3.36 -39.82 -1.90
N PRO A 55 -4.24 -39.71 -2.91
CA PRO A 55 -5.51 -39.00 -2.76
C PRO A 55 -6.39 -39.66 -1.68
N PRO A 56 -7.30 -38.89 -1.03
CA PRO A 56 -8.14 -39.42 0.04
C PRO A 56 -9.04 -40.56 -0.46
N VAL A 57 -9.13 -41.62 0.33
CA VAL A 57 -10.01 -42.77 0.07
C VAL A 57 -11.46 -42.30 0.17
N ILE A 58 -12.23 -42.53 -0.90
CA ILE A 58 -13.68 -42.37 -0.88
C ILE A 58 -14.27 -43.63 -0.26
N GLU A 59 -14.71 -43.55 0.99
CA GLU A 59 -15.46 -44.64 1.62
C GLU A 59 -16.84 -44.78 0.98
N THR A 60 -16.99 -45.74 0.06
CA THR A 60 -18.31 -46.16 -0.42
C THR A 60 -19.07 -46.86 0.70
N PRO A 61 -20.34 -46.51 0.99
CA PRO A 61 -21.11 -47.15 2.06
C PRO A 61 -21.24 -48.67 1.87
N PRO A 62 -21.23 -49.47 2.96
CA PRO A 62 -21.37 -50.91 2.87
C PRO A 62 -22.75 -51.30 2.34
N SER A 63 -22.79 -52.01 1.21
CA SER A 63 -24.03 -52.52 0.61
C SER A 63 -24.63 -53.65 1.45
N THR A 64 -25.80 -53.42 2.04
CA THR A 64 -26.54 -54.42 2.82
C THR A 64 -26.95 -55.61 1.94
N PRO A 65 -26.68 -56.88 2.31
CA PRO A 65 -27.11 -58.03 1.51
C PRO A 65 -28.61 -58.30 1.69
N THR A 66 -29.40 -58.00 0.66
CA THR A 66 -30.82 -58.38 0.62
C THR A 66 -30.98 -59.72 -0.07
N THR A 67 -31.34 -60.77 0.68
CA THR A 67 -31.62 -62.11 0.15
C THR A 67 -33.02 -62.17 -0.48
N PRO A 68 -33.17 -62.73 -1.70
CA PRO A 68 -34.43 -63.31 -2.14
C PRO A 68 -34.25 -64.80 -2.49
N THR A 69 -34.93 -65.68 -1.76
CA THR A 69 -35.09 -67.08 -2.16
C THR A 69 -36.12 -67.20 -3.29
N HIS A 70 -35.74 -67.81 -4.42
CA HIS A 70 -36.41 -69.02 -4.95
C HIS A 70 -35.67 -69.57 -6.18
N ALA A 71 -35.86 -70.86 -6.48
CA ALA A 71 -35.16 -71.60 -7.53
C ALA A 71 -36.04 -71.83 -8.78
N GLY A 72 -35.42 -72.07 -9.95
CA GLY A 72 -36.15 -72.48 -11.15
C GLY A 72 -35.36 -72.48 -12.47
N ASN A 73 -34.58 -73.55 -12.71
CA ASN A 73 -34.21 -74.14 -14.02
C ASN A 73 -33.78 -73.24 -15.22
N GLY A 74 -32.59 -73.47 -15.79
CA GLY A 74 -32.31 -73.12 -17.20
C GLY A 74 -30.85 -72.84 -17.56
N GLN A 75 -30.12 -73.86 -18.01
CA GLN A 75 -28.82 -73.76 -18.72
C GLN A 75 -28.86 -74.67 -19.97
N PRO A 76 -27.93 -74.53 -20.94
CA PRO A 76 -27.06 -73.39 -21.25
C PRO A 76 -27.08 -73.03 -22.77
N THR A 77 -26.50 -71.88 -23.12
CA THR A 77 -25.58 -71.74 -24.27
C THR A 77 -24.88 -70.38 -24.22
N ALA A 78 -23.66 -70.29 -24.76
CA ALA A 78 -22.87 -69.07 -24.76
C ALA A 78 -22.30 -68.79 -26.14
N TYR A 79 -22.05 -67.52 -26.45
CA TYR A 79 -20.90 -67.06 -27.25
C TYR A 79 -20.53 -65.62 -26.86
N ALA A 80 -19.36 -65.15 -27.29
CA ALA A 80 -18.56 -64.20 -26.51
C ALA A 80 -18.31 -62.82 -27.17
N SER A 81 -18.19 -61.80 -26.31
CA SER A 81 -17.28 -60.64 -26.47
C SER A 81 -17.64 -59.64 -27.61
N ILE A 82 -17.04 -58.45 -27.76
CA ILE A 82 -15.71 -57.91 -27.39
C ILE A 82 -15.77 -56.47 -26.83
N THR A 83 -14.75 -56.10 -26.05
CA THR A 83 -14.52 -54.78 -25.42
C THR A 83 -13.69 -53.80 -26.27
N LYS A 84 -13.86 -52.48 -26.01
CA LYS A 84 -12.81 -51.44 -25.98
C LYS A 84 -13.43 -50.18 -25.35
N ALA A 85 -13.04 -49.73 -24.15
CA ALA A 85 -11.75 -49.23 -23.68
C ALA A 85 -11.46 -47.77 -24.12
N VAL A 86 -11.40 -46.89 -23.12
CA VAL A 86 -11.07 -45.46 -23.23
C VAL A 86 -9.55 -45.29 -23.38
N ALA A 87 -9.12 -44.20 -24.01
CA ALA A 87 -7.72 -43.79 -24.05
C ALA A 87 -7.54 -42.41 -23.38
N GLU A 88 -6.75 -42.36 -22.32
CA GLU A 88 -6.17 -41.12 -21.80
C GLU A 88 -4.93 -40.76 -22.63
N LEU A 89 -4.66 -39.46 -22.81
CA LEU A 89 -3.31 -38.95 -23.05
C LEU A 89 -3.14 -37.60 -22.36
N GLY A 90 -2.32 -37.56 -21.31
CA GLY A 90 -1.74 -36.33 -20.81
C GLY A 90 -0.56 -35.88 -21.70
N GLY A 91 -0.29 -34.58 -21.72
CA GLY A 91 0.83 -34.00 -22.46
C GLY A 91 1.52 -32.92 -21.62
N ASP A 92 2.67 -33.26 -21.06
CA ASP A 92 3.53 -32.34 -20.32
C ASP A 92 4.50 -31.60 -21.28
N GLY A 93 4.99 -30.41 -20.93
CA GLY A 93 5.86 -29.66 -21.85
C GLY A 93 6.12 -28.19 -21.55
N GLY A 94 6.92 -27.90 -20.52
CA GLY A 94 7.47 -26.56 -20.29
C GLY A 94 8.80 -26.34 -21.02
N ARG A 95 8.83 -25.48 -22.07
CA ARG A 95 10.06 -24.87 -22.60
C ARG A 95 9.76 -23.63 -23.46
N TRP A 96 10.32 -22.48 -23.09
CA TRP A 96 10.34 -21.28 -23.93
C TRP A 96 11.78 -20.79 -24.12
N GLY A 97 12.10 -20.39 -25.34
CA GLY A 97 13.38 -19.83 -25.75
C GLY A 97 13.23 -19.23 -27.14
N ASP A 98 13.87 -18.09 -27.39
CA ASP A 98 13.47 -17.19 -28.48
C ASP A 98 13.90 -17.64 -29.88
N ALA A 99 12.97 -17.56 -30.83
CA ALA A 99 13.25 -17.40 -32.26
C ALA A 99 12.05 -16.72 -32.96
N THR A 100 12.32 -15.84 -33.92
CA THR A 100 11.30 -15.10 -34.69
C THR A 100 11.23 -15.65 -36.15
N PRO A 101 10.48 -15.05 -37.11
CA PRO A 101 9.32 -15.75 -37.66
C PRO A 101 9.45 -16.14 -39.15
N LEU A 102 8.68 -17.14 -39.59
CA LEU A 102 8.52 -17.47 -41.01
C LEU A 102 7.06 -17.47 -41.47
N LYS A 103 6.86 -17.34 -42.79
CA LYS A 103 5.61 -16.87 -43.40
C LYS A 103 4.62 -17.99 -43.77
N SER A 104 3.34 -17.68 -43.58
CA SER A 104 2.19 -18.00 -44.46
C SER A 104 2.14 -19.34 -45.22
N ARG A 105 1.03 -20.08 -45.05
CA ARG A 105 0.33 -20.62 -46.21
C ARG A 105 -1.19 -20.71 -46.00
N THR A 106 -1.92 -20.25 -47.00
CA THR A 106 -3.39 -20.29 -47.08
C THR A 106 -3.89 -21.69 -47.43
N MET A 107 -5.03 -22.09 -46.89
CA MET A 107 -6.06 -22.87 -47.60
C MET A 107 -7.44 -22.55 -46.98
N ALA A 108 -8.51 -22.68 -47.78
CA ALA A 108 -9.86 -22.30 -47.39
C ALA A 108 -10.85 -23.47 -47.53
N SER A 109 -11.91 -23.44 -46.73
CA SER A 109 -13.15 -24.20 -46.87
C SER A 109 -14.23 -23.55 -46.00
N ALA A 110 -15.52 -23.65 -46.27
CA ALA A 110 -16.25 -23.85 -47.53
C ALA A 110 -17.73 -23.56 -47.20
N THR A 111 -18.45 -22.83 -48.05
CA THR A 111 -19.84 -22.41 -47.75
C THR A 111 -20.85 -23.53 -48.03
N THR A 112 -21.81 -23.73 -47.13
CA THR A 112 -23.06 -24.46 -47.39
C THR A 112 -24.23 -23.71 -46.72
N VAL A 113 -25.43 -23.77 -47.32
CA VAL A 113 -26.55 -22.85 -47.07
C VAL A 113 -27.89 -23.61 -47.11
N GLN A 114 -28.91 -23.08 -46.41
CA GLN A 114 -30.33 -23.54 -46.37
C GLN A 114 -30.57 -24.90 -45.67
N THR A 115 -31.78 -25.22 -45.18
CA THR A 115 -33.12 -24.66 -45.46
C THR A 115 -33.99 -24.48 -44.20
N THR A 116 -35.00 -23.62 -44.28
CA THR A 116 -36.08 -23.39 -43.29
C THR A 116 -37.12 -24.51 -43.21
N LEU A 117 -37.79 -24.63 -42.07
CA LEU A 117 -39.18 -25.13 -41.99
C LEU A 117 -39.91 -24.51 -40.78
N VAL A 118 -41.23 -24.37 -40.90
CA VAL A 118 -42.14 -23.71 -39.93
C VAL A 118 -43.24 -24.68 -39.55
N THR A 119 -43.65 -24.70 -38.27
CA THR A 119 -44.93 -25.27 -37.85
C THR A 119 -45.50 -24.45 -36.68
N GLU A 120 -46.79 -24.12 -36.74
CA GLU A 120 -47.52 -23.43 -35.67
C GLU A 120 -48.16 -24.42 -34.68
N ALA A 121 -48.47 -23.96 -33.46
CA ALA A 121 -49.45 -24.60 -32.58
C ALA A 121 -50.08 -23.55 -31.63
N THR A 122 -51.33 -23.18 -31.89
CA THR A 122 -52.12 -22.25 -31.04
C THR A 122 -52.92 -22.98 -29.96
N LEU A 123 -53.07 -22.38 -28.78
CA LEU A 123 -54.19 -22.65 -27.86
C LEU A 123 -54.78 -21.34 -27.32
N VAL A 124 -56.06 -21.36 -26.96
CA VAL A 124 -56.91 -20.16 -26.79
C VAL A 124 -57.82 -20.26 -25.56
N SER A 125 -57.95 -19.16 -24.80
CA SER A 125 -59.13 -18.71 -24.01
C SER A 125 -58.81 -17.32 -23.42
N ASN A 126 -59.54 -16.24 -23.72
CA ASN A 126 -60.86 -15.83 -23.19
C ASN A 126 -60.85 -15.56 -21.66
N SER A 127 -61.43 -14.49 -21.10
CA SER A 127 -62.08 -13.23 -21.58
C SER A 127 -62.32 -12.34 -20.33
N THR A 128 -62.34 -11.00 -20.32
CA THR A 128 -63.36 -10.02 -20.78
C THR A 128 -62.79 -8.58 -20.61
N GLY A 129 -63.05 -7.56 -21.44
CA GLY A 129 -64.19 -6.61 -21.30
C GLY A 129 -63.93 -5.48 -20.26
N ALA A 130 -64.06 -4.17 -20.53
CA ALA A 130 -64.56 -3.47 -21.73
C ALA A 130 -64.08 -1.98 -21.83
N VAL A 131 -64.51 -1.31 -22.92
CA VAL A 131 -64.49 0.12 -23.37
C VAL A 131 -64.39 1.27 -22.34
N ASP A 132 -64.12 2.54 -22.68
CA ASP A 132 -63.39 3.25 -23.78
C ASP A 132 -63.47 4.77 -23.49
N ALA A 133 -62.39 5.54 -23.73
CA ALA A 133 -62.39 7.02 -23.75
C ALA A 133 -61.09 7.58 -24.37
N THR A 134 -61.20 8.49 -25.35
CA THR A 134 -60.07 9.09 -26.08
C THR A 134 -59.79 10.54 -25.66
N LEU A 135 -58.51 10.92 -25.48
CA LEU A 135 -57.91 12.21 -25.90
C LEU A 135 -56.39 12.30 -25.56
N PRO A 136 -55.52 12.79 -26.47
CA PRO A 136 -54.09 13.08 -26.22
C PRO A 136 -53.77 14.60 -26.28
N PRO A 137 -52.49 15.02 -26.17
CA PRO A 137 -51.47 14.66 -25.18
C PRO A 137 -50.98 15.91 -24.38
N ALA A 138 -50.22 15.72 -23.30
CA ALA A 138 -49.59 16.82 -22.57
C ALA A 138 -48.19 16.45 -22.05
N SER A 139 -47.17 16.82 -22.84
CA SER A 139 -45.75 17.04 -22.50
C SER A 139 -45.06 16.09 -21.53
N ASP A 140 -44.15 15.28 -22.06
CA ASP A 140 -43.21 14.47 -21.28
C ASP A 140 -42.35 15.30 -20.32
N VAL A 141 -42.38 14.95 -19.04
CA VAL A 141 -41.27 15.15 -18.11
C VAL A 141 -40.89 13.78 -17.56
N ALA A 142 -40.33 12.95 -18.44
CA ALA A 142 -39.77 11.67 -18.07
C ALA A 142 -38.56 11.91 -17.15
N ALA A 143 -38.74 11.69 -15.85
CA ALA A 143 -37.62 11.55 -14.94
C ALA A 143 -36.93 10.23 -15.25
N GLU A 144 -35.89 10.27 -16.11
CA GLU A 144 -35.05 9.12 -16.40
C GLU A 144 -34.28 8.70 -15.15
N ALA A 145 -34.90 7.82 -14.36
CA ALA A 145 -34.23 6.93 -13.44
C ALA A 145 -33.44 5.90 -14.27
N ASP A 146 -32.37 6.37 -14.91
CA ASP A 146 -31.66 5.64 -15.96
C ASP A 146 -31.15 4.28 -15.45
N ALA A 147 -31.57 3.23 -16.14
CA ALA A 147 -31.44 1.86 -15.68
C ALA A 147 -30.03 1.36 -15.94
N ALA A 148 -29.21 1.28 -14.88
CA ALA A 148 -27.83 0.84 -14.96
C ALA A 148 -27.67 -0.44 -15.82
N PRO A 149 -26.92 -0.40 -16.93
CA PRO A 149 -26.95 -1.47 -17.92
C PRO A 149 -26.39 -2.78 -17.37
N VAL A 150 -27.07 -3.89 -17.68
CA VAL A 150 -26.81 -5.22 -17.11
C VAL A 150 -25.55 -5.84 -17.71
N VAL A 151 -24.38 -5.49 -17.15
CA VAL A 151 -23.08 -6.12 -17.45
C VAL A 151 -22.69 -7.17 -16.39
N GLN A 152 -23.67 -7.70 -15.64
CA GLN A 152 -23.44 -8.71 -14.60
C GLN A 152 -22.85 -10.04 -15.12
N LYS A 153 -23.04 -10.34 -16.40
CA LYS A 153 -22.67 -11.63 -17.02
C LYS A 153 -21.24 -11.68 -17.60
N PHE A 154 -20.38 -10.70 -17.29
CA PHE A 154 -19.06 -10.57 -17.91
C PHE A 154 -17.88 -10.63 -16.93
N CYS A 155 -18.05 -10.18 -15.67
CA CYS A 155 -16.96 -10.15 -14.68
C CYS A 155 -16.89 -11.37 -13.75
N ARG A 156 -18.01 -12.09 -13.60
CA ARG A 156 -18.14 -13.26 -12.69
C ARG A 156 -17.67 -14.57 -13.32
N ASP A 157 -17.80 -14.68 -14.63
CA ASP A 157 -17.49 -15.89 -15.41
C ASP A 157 -16.10 -15.81 -16.09
N VAL A 158 -15.25 -14.87 -15.65
CA VAL A 158 -13.88 -14.67 -16.15
C VAL A 158 -12.98 -15.84 -15.75
N ARG A 159 -12.01 -16.19 -16.60
CA ARG A 159 -10.99 -17.22 -16.33
C ARG A 159 -10.30 -16.97 -14.98
N GLY A 160 -10.51 -17.90 -14.04
CA GLY A 160 -9.94 -17.85 -12.69
C GLY A 160 -10.89 -17.34 -11.61
N ALA A 161 -12.02 -16.70 -11.95
CA ALA A 161 -13.00 -16.25 -10.96
C ALA A 161 -13.55 -17.40 -10.09
N PRO A 162 -13.88 -18.60 -10.62
CA PRO A 162 -14.28 -19.77 -9.80
C PRO A 162 -13.13 -20.42 -8.99
N HIS A 163 -11.98 -19.76 -8.89
CA HIS A 163 -10.79 -20.26 -8.17
C HIS A 163 -10.32 -19.30 -7.07
N VAL A 164 -10.99 -18.15 -6.91
CA VAL A 164 -10.72 -17.16 -5.86
C VAL A 164 -11.92 -17.04 -4.93
N MET A 165 -11.66 -17.01 -3.62
CA MET A 165 -12.63 -16.62 -2.60
C MET A 165 -12.21 -15.29 -1.96
N VAL A 166 -13.07 -14.28 -2.01
CA VAL A 166 -12.82 -12.98 -1.36
C VAL A 166 -13.36 -13.01 0.07
N VAL A 167 -12.49 -12.79 1.06
CA VAL A 167 -12.86 -12.69 2.48
C VAL A 167 -12.87 -11.21 2.87
N LEU A 168 -14.06 -10.68 3.17
CA LEU A 168 -14.22 -9.34 3.71
C LEU A 168 -14.15 -9.38 5.24
N LYS A 169 -13.07 -8.86 5.84
CA LYS A 169 -12.96 -8.69 7.29
C LYS A 169 -13.57 -7.35 7.71
N THR A 170 -14.42 -7.36 8.74
CA THR A 170 -15.09 -6.17 9.26
C THR A 170 -15.37 -6.27 10.78
N SER A 171 -16.16 -5.35 11.32
CA SER A 171 -16.70 -5.35 12.69
C SER A 171 -18.20 -5.01 12.67
N LYS A 172 -18.97 -5.39 13.69
CA LYS A 172 -20.38 -4.93 13.87
C LYS A 172 -20.44 -3.39 13.93
N ALA A 173 -19.36 -2.75 14.36
CA ALA A 173 -19.20 -1.30 14.44
C ALA A 173 -19.00 -0.61 13.07
N GLU A 174 -18.57 -1.35 12.04
CA GLU A 174 -18.15 -0.80 10.75
C GLU A 174 -18.77 -1.50 9.53
N ILE A 175 -19.73 -2.40 9.77
CA ILE A 175 -20.40 -3.23 8.76
C ILE A 175 -20.94 -2.41 7.56
N ASP A 176 -21.43 -1.19 7.83
CA ASP A 176 -21.94 -0.27 6.80
C ASP A 176 -20.92 0.10 5.72
N LYS A 177 -19.62 0.11 6.04
CA LYS A 177 -18.54 0.39 5.08
C LYS A 177 -18.51 -0.62 3.92
N LEU A 178 -18.92 -1.88 4.15
CA LEU A 178 -18.95 -2.92 3.12
C LEU A 178 -19.94 -2.63 1.98
N SER A 179 -20.83 -1.64 2.13
CA SER A 179 -21.84 -1.27 1.13
C SER A 179 -21.30 -1.08 -0.29
N THR A 180 -20.08 -0.57 -0.45
CA THR A 180 -19.48 -0.40 -1.79
C THR A 180 -18.87 -1.70 -2.32
N HIS A 181 -18.25 -2.53 -1.48
CA HIS A 181 -17.77 -3.87 -1.89
C HIS A 181 -18.91 -4.76 -2.39
N LEU A 182 -20.05 -4.75 -1.68
CA LEU A 182 -21.22 -5.59 -2.03
C LEU A 182 -21.80 -5.25 -3.41
N ARG A 183 -21.90 -3.95 -3.75
CA ARG A 183 -22.42 -3.49 -5.06
C ARG A 183 -21.41 -3.66 -6.20
N ASN A 184 -20.11 -3.66 -5.88
CA ASN A 184 -19.02 -3.64 -6.85
C ASN A 184 -18.34 -5.03 -6.92
N LEU A 185 -17.20 -5.18 -6.24
CA LEU A 185 -16.35 -6.38 -6.25
C LEU A 185 -17.12 -7.70 -6.05
N ILE A 186 -18.03 -7.75 -5.08
CA ILE A 186 -18.76 -8.98 -4.72
C ILE A 186 -19.82 -9.38 -5.75
N SER A 187 -20.27 -8.45 -6.61
CA SER A 187 -21.09 -8.83 -7.78
C SER A 187 -20.30 -9.68 -8.80
N CYS A 188 -18.97 -9.60 -8.77
CA CYS A 188 -18.06 -10.29 -9.68
C CYS A 188 -17.28 -11.46 -9.02
N ALA A 189 -17.15 -11.50 -7.69
CA ALA A 189 -16.53 -12.62 -6.98
C ALA A 189 -17.55 -13.76 -6.76
N PRO A 190 -17.46 -14.91 -7.46
CA PRO A 190 -18.46 -15.99 -7.33
C PRO A 190 -18.38 -16.72 -5.99
N HIS A 191 -17.24 -16.62 -5.29
CA HIS A 191 -17.05 -17.12 -3.93
C HIS A 191 -16.59 -15.98 -3.04
N PHE A 192 -17.27 -15.78 -1.91
CA PHE A 192 -16.88 -14.81 -0.90
C PHE A 192 -17.42 -15.21 0.47
N ALA A 193 -16.88 -14.60 1.53
CA ALA A 193 -17.47 -14.62 2.87
C ALA A 193 -17.22 -13.30 3.59
N ILE A 194 -18.16 -12.90 4.46
CA ILE A 194 -18.03 -11.74 5.32
C ILE A 194 -17.77 -12.23 6.74
N PHE A 195 -16.67 -11.80 7.35
CA PHE A 195 -16.30 -12.17 8.72
C PHE A 195 -16.24 -10.94 9.63
N SER A 196 -16.83 -11.07 10.81
CA SER A 196 -17.00 -9.98 11.78
C SER A 196 -16.81 -10.49 13.21
N ASP A 197 -16.85 -9.58 14.18
CA ASP A 197 -16.94 -9.86 15.62
C ASP A 197 -18.37 -10.22 16.09
N HIS A 198 -19.32 -10.36 15.16
CA HIS A 198 -20.70 -10.77 15.44
C HIS A 198 -21.28 -11.58 14.26
N ALA A 199 -22.27 -12.45 14.52
CA ALA A 199 -23.00 -13.17 13.47
C ALA A 199 -24.21 -12.37 12.97
N GLY A 200 -24.67 -12.62 11.75
CA GLY A 200 -25.95 -12.04 11.28
C GLY A 200 -26.07 -11.99 9.78
N GLU A 201 -26.74 -10.96 9.29
CA GLU A 201 -26.92 -10.68 7.87
C GLU A 201 -26.75 -9.17 7.62
N PHE A 202 -26.17 -8.82 6.48
CA PHE A 202 -26.11 -7.44 5.99
C PHE A 202 -26.45 -7.42 4.50
N LYS A 203 -27.57 -6.76 4.16
CA LYS A 203 -28.05 -6.56 2.78
C LYS A 203 -28.18 -7.85 1.96
N GLY A 204 -28.78 -8.90 2.52
CA GLY A 204 -28.94 -10.20 1.85
C GLY A 204 -27.73 -11.13 1.95
N HIS A 205 -26.66 -10.74 2.64
CA HIS A 205 -25.43 -11.51 2.75
C HIS A 205 -25.13 -11.92 4.20
N LYS A 206 -24.86 -13.22 4.39
CA LYS A 206 -24.52 -13.80 5.69
C LYS A 206 -23.19 -13.25 6.23
N VAL A 207 -23.21 -12.82 7.48
CA VAL A 207 -22.04 -12.37 8.26
C VAL A 207 -21.68 -13.46 9.26
N HIS A 208 -20.44 -13.95 9.17
CA HIS A 208 -19.90 -15.01 10.01
C HIS A 208 -19.17 -14.42 11.21
N ASN A 209 -19.50 -14.88 12.42
CA ASN A 209 -18.72 -14.55 13.61
C ASN A 209 -17.36 -15.26 13.55
N ALA A 210 -16.27 -14.51 13.71
CA ALA A 210 -14.90 -15.05 13.79
C ALA A 210 -14.46 -15.35 15.25
N LEU A 211 -15.29 -15.06 16.25
CA LEU A 211 -14.95 -15.09 17.67
C LEU A 211 -15.78 -16.10 18.49
N ASP A 212 -16.75 -16.76 17.88
CA ASP A 212 -17.62 -17.77 18.52
C ASP A 212 -16.81 -18.95 19.10
N SER A 213 -15.81 -19.44 18.36
CA SER A 213 -14.95 -20.60 18.71
C SER A 213 -13.91 -20.33 19.80
N ILE A 214 -13.71 -19.07 20.20
CA ILE A 214 -12.75 -18.70 21.26
C ILE A 214 -13.24 -19.23 22.62
N SER A 215 -12.33 -19.74 23.45
CA SER A 215 -12.66 -20.32 24.75
C SER A 215 -13.39 -19.34 25.68
N ARG A 216 -14.19 -19.89 26.60
CA ARG A 216 -14.93 -19.11 27.60
C ARG A 216 -13.96 -18.44 28.57
N GLU A 217 -12.85 -19.12 28.84
CA GLU A 217 -11.77 -18.77 29.73
C GLU A 217 -11.05 -17.52 29.21
N VAL A 218 -10.72 -17.48 27.92
CA VAL A 218 -10.18 -16.29 27.24
C VAL A 218 -11.19 -15.14 27.20
N LYS A 219 -12.46 -15.43 26.88
CA LYS A 219 -13.56 -14.44 26.90
C LYS A 219 -13.83 -13.82 28.27
N ILE A 220 -13.41 -14.46 29.36
CA ILE A 220 -13.47 -13.93 30.73
C ILE A 220 -12.15 -13.24 31.12
N LYS A 221 -11.01 -13.78 30.70
CA LYS A 221 -9.65 -13.30 31.06
C LYS A 221 -9.29 -11.94 30.47
N TYR A 222 -9.71 -11.64 29.24
CA TYR A 222 -9.29 -10.43 28.53
C TYR A 222 -10.41 -9.40 28.40
N ASP A 223 -10.15 -8.20 28.94
CA ASP A 223 -11.09 -7.06 29.00
C ASP A 223 -11.66 -6.63 27.64
N GLU A 224 -10.94 -6.88 26.54
CA GLU A 224 -11.37 -6.60 25.17
C GLU A 224 -12.62 -7.40 24.73
N PHE A 225 -12.96 -8.50 25.42
CA PHE A 225 -14.23 -9.21 25.21
C PHE A 225 -15.44 -8.60 25.94
N LYS A 226 -15.28 -7.56 26.77
CA LYS A 226 -16.44 -6.95 27.47
C LYS A 226 -17.46 -6.36 26.49
N GLU A 227 -17.01 -5.64 25.46
CA GLU A 227 -17.91 -5.10 24.42
C GLU A 227 -18.51 -6.24 23.57
N TYR A 228 -17.77 -7.34 23.34
CA TYR A 228 -18.29 -8.55 22.66
C TYR A 228 -19.41 -9.23 23.46
N GLN A 229 -19.26 -9.35 24.78
CA GLN A 229 -20.32 -9.90 25.65
C GLN A 229 -21.60 -9.04 25.60
N ILE A 230 -21.46 -7.70 25.54
CA ILE A 230 -22.61 -6.79 25.36
C ILE A 230 -23.25 -7.01 23.97
N MET A 231 -22.46 -7.04 22.89
CA MET A 231 -22.97 -7.30 21.53
C MET A 231 -23.73 -8.63 21.40
N GLN A 232 -23.31 -9.65 22.16
CA GLN A 232 -23.95 -10.98 22.19
C GLN A 232 -25.18 -11.06 23.10
N ALA A 233 -25.33 -10.14 24.06
CA ALA A 233 -26.48 -10.06 24.97
C ALA A 233 -27.59 -9.14 24.42
N ASP A 234 -27.21 -8.10 23.68
CA ASP A 234 -28.11 -7.13 23.05
C ASP A 234 -27.86 -7.09 21.53
N PRO A 235 -28.78 -7.67 20.71
CA PRO A 235 -28.72 -7.60 19.26
C PRO A 235 -28.74 -6.17 18.70
N GLU A 236 -29.45 -5.23 19.35
CA GLU A 236 -29.59 -3.84 18.90
C GLU A 236 -28.38 -2.97 19.29
N HIS A 237 -27.56 -3.41 20.25
CA HIS A 237 -26.37 -2.66 20.70
C HIS A 237 -25.45 -2.31 19.53
N LYS A 238 -25.15 -1.01 19.42
CA LYS A 238 -24.23 -0.42 18.45
C LYS A 238 -22.87 -0.20 19.11
N PRO A 239 -21.87 -1.08 18.90
CA PRO A 239 -20.57 -0.98 19.55
C PRO A 239 -19.77 0.25 19.09
N ASP A 240 -18.95 0.79 19.99
CA ASP A 240 -17.97 1.83 19.65
C ASP A 240 -16.72 1.19 18.98
N PRO A 241 -16.35 1.58 17.74
CA PRO A 241 -15.14 1.10 17.07
C PRO A 241 -13.86 1.21 17.91
N LYS A 242 -13.78 2.20 18.83
CA LYS A 242 -12.62 2.39 19.70
C LYS A 242 -12.49 1.30 20.76
N LYS A 243 -13.61 0.75 21.22
CA LYS A 243 -13.65 -0.34 22.20
C LYS A 243 -13.43 -1.71 21.56
N THR A 244 -13.95 -1.92 20.35
CA THR A 244 -13.75 -3.17 19.60
C THR A 244 -12.40 -3.25 18.89
N LYS A 245 -11.63 -2.16 18.80
CA LYS A 245 -10.32 -2.13 18.11
C LYS A 245 -9.38 -3.29 18.51
N ASN A 246 -9.25 -3.58 19.81
CA ASN A 246 -8.32 -4.61 20.28
C ASN A 246 -8.89 -6.04 20.09
N LEU A 247 -10.21 -6.17 19.91
CA LEU A 247 -10.88 -7.43 19.62
C LEU A 247 -10.51 -7.98 18.23
N ASP A 248 -10.09 -7.10 17.30
CA ASP A 248 -9.83 -7.47 15.91
C ASP A 248 -8.69 -8.50 15.73
N LYS A 249 -7.66 -8.47 16.60
CA LYS A 249 -6.55 -9.44 16.55
C LYS A 249 -7.02 -10.90 16.67
N TRP A 250 -8.10 -11.12 17.41
CA TRP A 250 -8.67 -12.44 17.66
C TRP A 250 -9.38 -13.06 16.45
N LYS A 251 -9.77 -12.25 15.46
CA LYS A 251 -10.49 -12.73 14.27
C LYS A 251 -9.59 -13.55 13.34
N PHE A 252 -8.29 -13.26 13.30
CA PHE A 252 -7.40 -13.71 12.22
C PHE A 252 -7.32 -15.23 12.07
N LEU A 253 -6.95 -15.95 13.13
CA LEU A 253 -6.75 -17.40 13.04
C LEU A 253 -8.08 -18.15 12.77
N PRO A 254 -9.18 -17.90 13.51
CA PRO A 254 -10.44 -18.59 13.26
C PRO A 254 -11.08 -18.21 11.91
N MET A 255 -10.91 -16.97 11.44
CA MET A 255 -11.38 -16.54 10.11
C MET A 255 -10.69 -17.34 8.99
N VAL A 256 -9.37 -17.52 9.04
CA VAL A 256 -8.64 -18.31 8.03
C VAL A 256 -9.06 -19.78 8.08
N TYR A 257 -9.14 -20.36 9.28
CA TYR A 257 -9.60 -21.73 9.49
C TYR A 257 -11.02 -21.96 8.95
N LYS A 258 -11.94 -21.04 9.21
CA LYS A 258 -13.33 -21.11 8.72
C LYS A 258 -13.43 -20.85 7.22
N ALA A 259 -12.64 -19.93 6.65
CA ALA A 259 -12.62 -19.66 5.22
C ALA A 259 -12.21 -20.91 4.42
N TYR A 260 -11.21 -21.66 4.90
CA TYR A 260 -10.87 -22.97 4.34
C TYR A 260 -12.04 -23.96 4.42
N HIS A 261 -12.68 -24.09 5.59
CA HIS A 261 -13.82 -25.01 5.76
C HIS A 261 -15.08 -24.63 4.98
N LEU A 262 -15.25 -23.36 4.59
CA LEU A 262 -16.34 -22.93 3.69
C LEU A 262 -16.10 -23.33 2.23
N ASN A 263 -14.85 -23.51 1.78
CA ASN A 263 -14.53 -24.04 0.46
C ASN A 263 -13.11 -24.69 0.41
N PRO A 264 -12.94 -25.96 0.84
CA PRO A 264 -11.63 -26.63 0.88
C PRO A 264 -10.95 -26.84 -0.48
N HIS A 265 -11.69 -26.65 -1.57
CA HIS A 265 -11.23 -26.83 -2.95
C HIS A 265 -10.87 -25.50 -3.65
N ILE A 266 -11.03 -24.35 -2.99
CA ILE A 266 -10.63 -23.06 -3.55
C ILE A 266 -9.12 -23.00 -3.74
N LYS A 267 -8.65 -22.43 -4.86
CA LYS A 267 -7.21 -22.34 -5.15
C LYS A 267 -6.55 -21.20 -4.38
N PHE A 268 -7.23 -20.07 -4.25
CA PHE A 268 -6.76 -18.90 -3.50
C PHE A 268 -7.88 -18.27 -2.65
N VAL A 269 -7.54 -17.87 -1.44
CA VAL A 269 -8.35 -16.97 -0.59
C VAL A 269 -7.64 -15.61 -0.56
N VAL A 270 -8.37 -14.52 -0.78
CA VAL A 270 -7.86 -13.15 -0.65
C VAL A 270 -8.65 -12.43 0.44
N ILE A 271 -7.97 -12.09 1.53
CA ILE A 271 -8.52 -11.39 2.69
C ILE A 271 -8.28 -9.90 2.51
N ILE A 272 -9.32 -9.08 2.62
CA ILE A 272 -9.24 -7.61 2.55
C ILE A 272 -10.05 -6.94 3.67
N GLU A 273 -9.70 -5.69 4.01
CA GLU A 273 -10.45 -4.85 4.96
C GLU A 273 -11.47 -3.96 4.21
N ALA A 274 -12.31 -3.23 4.95
CA ALA A 274 -13.43 -2.47 4.39
C ALA A 274 -13.03 -1.17 3.64
N ASP A 275 -11.75 -0.83 3.68
CA ASP A 275 -11.07 0.33 3.07
C ASP A 275 -9.93 -0.11 2.11
N THR A 276 -10.01 -1.35 1.61
CA THR A 276 -9.04 -1.96 0.69
C THR A 276 -9.68 -2.17 -0.69
N SER A 277 -9.33 -1.40 -1.73
CA SER A 277 -9.70 -1.79 -3.11
C SER A 277 -8.96 -3.05 -3.53
N LEU A 278 -9.60 -3.83 -4.39
CA LEU A 278 -9.04 -5.02 -5.03
C LEU A 278 -9.40 -4.98 -6.51
N SER A 279 -8.40 -4.85 -7.39
CA SER A 279 -8.62 -4.96 -8.85
C SER A 279 -8.85 -6.42 -9.19
N TRP A 280 -10.09 -6.73 -9.60
CA TRP A 280 -10.49 -8.09 -9.95
C TRP A 280 -9.73 -8.59 -11.17
N SER A 281 -9.58 -7.75 -12.20
CA SER A 281 -8.88 -8.07 -13.44
C SER A 281 -7.39 -8.37 -13.22
N ASN A 282 -6.66 -7.51 -12.50
CA ASN A 282 -5.25 -7.72 -12.20
C ASN A 282 -5.03 -8.93 -11.26
N LEU A 283 -5.93 -9.16 -10.29
CA LEU A 283 -5.87 -10.35 -9.43
C LEU A 283 -6.04 -11.65 -10.23
N LEU A 284 -7.06 -11.72 -11.12
CA LEU A 284 -7.29 -12.91 -11.95
C LEU A 284 -6.14 -13.15 -12.93
N GLN A 285 -5.48 -12.11 -13.44
CA GLN A 285 -4.23 -12.28 -14.16
C GLN A 285 -3.09 -12.81 -13.28
N TRP A 286 -2.97 -12.34 -12.02
CA TRP A 286 -1.88 -12.76 -11.12
C TRP A 286 -1.95 -14.23 -10.75
N ILE A 287 -3.10 -14.73 -10.30
CA ILE A 287 -3.28 -16.13 -9.86
C ILE A 287 -3.01 -17.14 -10.98
N ASN A 288 -3.22 -16.75 -12.25
CA ASN A 288 -2.91 -17.59 -13.41
C ASN A 288 -1.39 -17.80 -13.62
N ARG A 289 -0.54 -17.14 -12.81
CA ARG A 289 0.93 -17.26 -12.80
C ARG A 289 1.47 -17.98 -11.54
N LEU A 290 0.59 -18.52 -10.70
CA LEU A 290 0.94 -19.11 -9.40
C LEU A 290 0.43 -20.55 -9.27
N ASP A 291 1.25 -21.45 -8.74
CA ASP A 291 0.81 -22.82 -8.41
C ASP A 291 0.16 -22.86 -7.02
N TYR A 292 -1.17 -22.97 -7.00
CA TYR A 292 -1.99 -23.06 -5.79
C TYR A 292 -1.64 -24.20 -4.82
N ARG A 293 -0.82 -25.18 -5.25
CA ARG A 293 -0.32 -26.30 -4.45
C ARG A 293 0.86 -25.92 -3.56
N ILE A 294 1.64 -24.91 -3.95
CA ILE A 294 2.76 -24.36 -3.17
C ILE A 294 2.17 -23.57 -1.98
N PRO A 295 2.71 -23.69 -0.75
CA PRO A 295 2.15 -23.09 0.45
C PRO A 295 2.47 -21.58 0.58
N TYR A 296 1.96 -20.80 -0.36
CA TYR A 296 2.08 -19.34 -0.37
C TYR A 296 1.23 -18.67 0.73
N TYR A 297 1.89 -17.91 1.61
CA TYR A 297 1.31 -16.81 2.41
C TYR A 297 1.84 -15.49 1.85
N ILE A 298 0.99 -14.70 1.18
CA ILE A 298 1.39 -13.55 0.36
C ILE A 298 0.81 -12.25 0.92
N GLY A 299 1.62 -11.18 0.90
CA GLY A 299 1.14 -9.81 1.10
C GLY A 299 2.23 -8.76 0.97
N ALA A 300 1.86 -7.50 1.24
CA ALA A 300 2.84 -6.43 1.38
C ALA A 300 3.73 -6.71 2.62
N PRO A 301 5.06 -6.68 2.48
CA PRO A 301 5.97 -7.07 3.55
C PRO A 301 6.06 -6.01 4.64
N SER A 302 5.82 -6.43 5.88
CA SER A 302 6.11 -5.68 7.09
C SER A 302 6.95 -6.53 8.05
N PHE A 303 7.51 -5.90 9.08
CA PHE A 303 8.33 -6.55 10.11
C PHE A 303 7.90 -6.09 11.50
N ILE A 304 7.57 -7.02 12.39
CA ILE A 304 7.32 -6.75 13.81
C ILE A 304 8.13 -7.76 14.63
N SER A 305 8.95 -7.30 15.57
CA SER A 305 9.79 -8.15 16.44
C SER A 305 10.65 -9.15 15.66
N ASN A 306 11.23 -8.73 14.53
CA ASN A 306 11.98 -9.52 13.54
C ASN A 306 11.19 -10.62 12.81
N VAL A 307 9.88 -10.76 13.03
CA VAL A 307 9.00 -11.61 12.22
C VAL A 307 8.58 -10.85 10.98
N GLN A 308 8.84 -11.41 9.79
CA GLN A 308 8.32 -10.89 8.53
C GLN A 308 6.87 -11.36 8.33
N LEU A 309 6.00 -10.45 7.90
CA LEU A 309 4.56 -10.71 7.81
C LEU A 309 3.89 -9.95 6.65
N ALA A 310 2.76 -10.48 6.20
CA ALA A 310 1.83 -9.76 5.35
C ALA A 310 1.07 -8.71 6.17
N GLN A 311 1.25 -7.43 5.86
CA GLN A 311 0.44 -6.35 6.44
C GLN A 311 -1.04 -6.57 6.07
N ARG A 312 -1.96 -6.50 7.05
CA ARG A 312 -3.39 -6.81 6.80
C ARG A 312 -4.08 -5.90 5.77
N GLY A 313 -3.82 -4.59 5.80
CA GLY A 313 -4.56 -3.57 5.06
C GLY A 313 -4.46 -3.69 3.53
N PRO A 314 -3.25 -3.85 2.94
CA PRO A 314 -3.05 -4.16 1.53
C PRO A 314 -3.75 -5.44 1.04
N GLY A 315 -4.22 -6.27 1.97
CA GLY A 315 -4.77 -7.59 1.72
C GLY A 315 -3.73 -8.71 1.89
N ILE A 316 -4.23 -9.89 2.23
CA ILE A 316 -3.45 -11.12 2.42
C ILE A 316 -3.98 -12.17 1.45
N MET A 317 -3.12 -12.73 0.60
CA MET A 317 -3.49 -13.82 -0.30
C MET A 317 -2.90 -15.15 0.18
N LEU A 318 -3.74 -16.18 0.26
CA LEU A 318 -3.41 -17.51 0.74
C LEU A 318 -3.72 -18.55 -0.35
N SER A 319 -2.78 -19.44 -0.61
CA SER A 319 -2.97 -20.61 -1.48
C SER A 319 -3.72 -21.75 -0.79
N GLN A 320 -4.30 -22.66 -1.57
CA GLN A 320 -4.85 -23.93 -1.06
C GLN A 320 -3.79 -24.75 -0.30
N GLY A 321 -2.55 -24.76 -0.79
CA GLY A 321 -1.40 -25.37 -0.12
C GLY A 321 -1.16 -24.81 1.28
N ALA A 322 -1.23 -23.49 1.45
CA ALA A 322 -1.09 -22.81 2.74
C ALA A 322 -2.29 -23.06 3.66
N LEU A 323 -3.52 -22.89 3.14
CA LEU A 323 -4.76 -23.07 3.87
C LEU A 323 -4.88 -24.48 4.45
N ARG A 324 -4.54 -25.51 3.68
CA ARG A 324 -4.55 -26.92 4.13
C ARG A 324 -3.51 -27.21 5.21
N ARG A 325 -2.30 -26.65 5.11
CA ARG A 325 -1.27 -26.77 6.18
C ARG A 325 -1.74 -26.08 7.46
N PHE A 326 -2.18 -24.83 7.33
CA PHE A 326 -2.70 -24.02 8.44
C PHE A 326 -3.89 -24.67 9.15
N ALA A 327 -4.86 -25.22 8.40
CA ALA A 327 -6.02 -25.87 8.99
C ALA A 327 -5.64 -27.06 9.89
N LYS A 328 -4.74 -27.94 9.41
CA LYS A 328 -4.22 -29.06 10.21
C LYS A 328 -3.53 -28.55 11.48
N SER A 329 -2.64 -27.56 11.36
CA SER A 329 -1.92 -27.03 12.52
C SER A 329 -2.83 -26.24 13.48
N TYR A 330 -3.95 -25.70 13.01
CA TYR A 330 -4.98 -25.11 13.86
C TYR A 330 -5.66 -26.18 14.75
N ASP A 331 -6.02 -27.33 14.17
CA ASP A 331 -6.58 -28.46 14.92
C ASP A 331 -5.61 -28.99 16.00
N GLU A 332 -4.30 -28.93 15.71
CA GLU A 332 -3.23 -29.42 16.59
C GLU A 332 -2.78 -28.39 17.66
N LEU A 333 -2.79 -27.09 17.34
CA LEU A 333 -2.10 -26.04 18.13
C LEU A 333 -2.99 -24.90 18.64
N TYR A 334 -4.24 -24.75 18.17
CA TYR A 334 -5.03 -23.56 18.50
C TYR A 334 -5.33 -23.44 20.00
N THR A 335 -5.90 -24.49 20.59
CA THR A 335 -6.32 -24.52 22.00
C THR A 335 -5.16 -24.66 22.99
N THR A 336 -4.04 -25.23 22.55
CA THR A 336 -2.87 -25.54 23.39
C THR A 336 -1.80 -24.44 23.37
N LYS A 337 -1.73 -23.65 22.29
CA LYS A 337 -0.72 -22.61 22.07
C LYS A 337 -1.35 -21.30 21.57
N TRP A 338 -1.89 -21.29 20.34
CA TRP A 338 -2.12 -20.04 19.61
C TRP A 338 -3.15 -19.13 20.27
N GLU A 339 -4.23 -19.66 20.88
CA GLU A 339 -5.24 -18.84 21.53
C GLU A 339 -4.67 -18.05 22.73
N ASN A 340 -3.75 -18.64 23.50
CA ASN A 340 -3.07 -17.92 24.56
C ASN A 340 -2.13 -16.84 23.99
N ASP A 341 -1.39 -17.17 22.93
CA ASP A 341 -0.40 -16.28 22.29
C ASP A 341 -1.07 -15.03 21.66
N VAL A 342 -2.26 -15.16 21.04
CA VAL A 342 -3.08 -14.01 20.58
C VAL A 342 -3.43 -13.06 21.74
N GLY A 343 -3.57 -13.59 22.95
CA GLY A 343 -3.80 -12.79 24.15
C GLY A 343 -2.57 -11.99 24.61
N GLN A 344 -1.36 -12.40 24.24
CA GLN A 344 -0.10 -11.70 24.59
C GLN A 344 0.37 -10.74 23.49
N GLU A 345 0.05 -11.00 22.23
CA GLU A 345 0.53 -10.20 21.10
C GLU A 345 -0.32 -8.95 20.81
N CYS A 346 0.32 -7.98 20.15
CA CYS A 346 -0.32 -6.71 19.76
C CYS A 346 -1.33 -6.86 18.61
N CYS A 347 -1.12 -7.83 17.73
CA CYS A 347 -1.48 -7.71 16.33
C CYS A 347 -1.88 -9.07 15.72
N GLY A 348 -3.05 -9.14 15.07
CA GLY A 348 -3.59 -10.39 14.52
C GLY A 348 -2.85 -10.89 13.26
N ASP A 349 -2.27 -9.98 12.48
CA ASP A 349 -1.42 -10.28 11.33
C ASP A 349 -0.03 -10.82 11.76
N LEU A 350 0.55 -10.31 12.85
CA LEU A 350 1.71 -10.94 13.50
C LEU A 350 1.40 -12.35 13.99
N MET A 351 0.26 -12.56 14.64
CA MET A 351 -0.15 -13.90 15.08
C MET A 351 -0.42 -14.85 13.92
N LEU A 352 -1.00 -14.36 12.82
CA LEU A 352 -1.19 -15.14 11.61
C LEU A 352 0.16 -15.54 10.98
N ALA A 353 1.15 -14.64 10.94
CA ALA A 353 2.50 -14.97 10.50
C ALA A 353 3.19 -16.02 11.40
N LYS A 354 3.07 -15.89 12.73
CA LYS A 354 3.59 -16.90 13.68
C LYS A 354 2.93 -18.27 13.49
N ALA A 355 1.61 -18.31 13.35
CA ALA A 355 0.87 -19.53 13.09
C ALA A 355 1.20 -20.17 11.73
N PHE A 356 1.51 -19.36 10.70
CA PHE A 356 2.02 -19.88 9.43
C PHE A 356 3.44 -20.46 9.55
N VAL A 357 4.34 -19.86 10.32
CA VAL A 357 5.68 -20.43 10.60
C VAL A 357 5.55 -21.78 11.32
N ASP A 358 4.70 -21.89 12.33
CA ASP A 358 4.37 -23.15 13.02
C ASP A 358 3.77 -24.19 12.05
N ALA A 359 2.94 -23.77 11.10
CA ALA A 359 2.32 -24.63 10.08
C ALA A 359 3.24 -24.94 8.88
N HIS A 360 4.51 -24.53 8.92
CA HIS A 360 5.46 -24.61 7.80
C HIS A 360 4.89 -24.02 6.49
N VAL A 361 4.37 -22.80 6.57
CA VAL A 361 3.88 -21.99 5.44
C VAL A 361 4.81 -20.78 5.29
N GLU A 362 5.29 -20.54 4.07
CA GLU A 362 6.32 -19.55 3.77
C GLU A 362 5.71 -18.19 3.38
N PHE A 363 6.34 -17.10 3.84
CA PHE A 363 5.94 -15.74 3.46
C PHE A 363 6.59 -15.31 2.14
N TYR A 364 5.77 -14.77 1.23
CA TYR A 364 6.19 -14.23 -0.06
C TYR A 364 5.79 -12.76 -0.19
N GLY A 365 6.77 -11.87 -0.24
CA GLY A 365 6.54 -10.44 -0.39
C GLY A 365 6.03 -10.08 -1.79
N SER A 366 4.89 -9.40 -1.86
CA SER A 366 4.24 -8.98 -3.11
C SER A 366 4.24 -7.47 -3.35
N TRP A 367 5.18 -6.72 -2.76
CA TRP A 367 5.36 -5.31 -3.12
C TRP A 367 5.92 -5.23 -4.56
N PRO A 368 5.35 -4.40 -5.45
CA PRO A 368 4.38 -3.34 -5.19
C PRO A 368 2.90 -3.73 -5.41
N LEU A 369 2.63 -4.95 -5.90
CA LEU A 369 1.34 -5.41 -6.42
C LEU A 369 0.17 -5.21 -5.42
N LEU A 370 0.37 -5.62 -4.17
CA LEU A 370 -0.54 -5.30 -3.06
C LEU A 370 0.00 -4.07 -2.33
N GLN A 371 -0.78 -2.98 -2.30
CA GLN A 371 -0.30 -1.65 -1.91
C GLN A 371 -0.94 -1.13 -0.61
N GLY A 372 -0.12 -0.54 0.26
CA GLY A 372 -0.56 0.06 1.53
C GLY A 372 -0.90 1.54 1.46
N GLU A 373 -0.33 2.22 0.47
CA GLU A 373 -0.65 3.61 0.13
C GLU A 373 -1.93 3.72 -0.71
N ARG A 374 -2.36 4.97 -0.93
CA ARG A 374 -3.40 5.35 -1.90
C ARG A 374 -2.77 5.83 -3.23
N PRO A 375 -3.54 5.96 -4.32
CA PRO A 375 -3.08 6.58 -5.56
C PRO A 375 -2.59 8.03 -5.39
N ASP A 376 -3.02 8.76 -4.35
CA ASP A 376 -2.56 10.12 -4.08
C ASP A 376 -1.29 10.16 -3.21
N THR A 377 -1.12 9.22 -2.27
CA THR A 377 0.01 9.23 -1.32
C THR A 377 1.26 8.50 -1.82
N LEU A 378 1.12 7.58 -2.77
CA LEU A 378 2.21 6.71 -3.25
C LEU A 378 3.43 7.47 -3.81
N ASP A 379 4.63 7.03 -3.42
CA ASP A 379 5.94 7.36 -3.97
C ASP A 379 6.15 6.84 -5.42
N TYR A 380 5.47 7.39 -6.43
CA TYR A 380 5.62 6.95 -7.82
C TYR A 380 7.08 7.08 -8.29
N SER A 381 7.62 5.94 -8.75
CA SER A 381 9.02 5.78 -9.15
C SER A 381 9.16 4.65 -10.19
N PRO A 382 10.33 4.51 -10.87
CA PRO A 382 10.60 3.41 -11.79
C PRO A 382 10.43 2.01 -11.19
N LYS A 383 10.53 1.87 -9.86
CA LYS A 383 10.52 0.55 -9.19
C LYS A 383 9.19 -0.18 -9.35
N GLN A 384 8.08 0.55 -9.36
CA GLN A 384 6.73 0.00 -9.47
C GLN A 384 5.98 0.43 -10.74
N TRP A 385 6.45 1.45 -11.47
CA TRP A 385 5.76 2.07 -12.59
C TRP A 385 5.11 1.11 -13.60
N CYS A 386 5.83 0.03 -13.93
CA CYS A 386 5.41 -0.96 -14.92
C CYS A 386 4.82 -2.25 -14.31
N ALA A 387 4.61 -2.28 -12.99
CA ALA A 387 3.95 -3.36 -12.29
C ALA A 387 2.42 -3.18 -12.27
N PRO A 388 1.62 -4.26 -12.27
CA PRO A 388 0.18 -4.19 -12.07
C PRO A 388 -0.23 -3.75 -10.67
N VAL A 389 -1.38 -3.08 -10.57
CA VAL A 389 -1.97 -2.64 -9.30
C VAL A 389 -3.06 -3.63 -8.87
N ILE A 390 -2.83 -4.42 -7.82
CA ILE A 390 -3.81 -5.43 -7.37
C ILE A 390 -4.66 -4.89 -6.22
N SER A 391 -4.11 -4.07 -5.33
CA SER A 391 -4.88 -3.38 -4.28
C SER A 391 -4.39 -1.95 -4.01
N TRP A 392 -5.22 -1.17 -3.33
CA TRP A 392 -4.87 0.04 -2.58
C TRP A 392 -5.59 0.02 -1.24
N HIS A 393 -4.96 0.53 -0.18
CA HIS A 393 -5.51 0.55 1.17
C HIS A 393 -5.75 1.97 1.70
N GLY A 394 -6.56 2.11 2.76
CA GLY A 394 -6.86 3.38 3.41
C GLY A 394 -7.74 4.31 2.58
N ILE A 395 -8.45 3.76 1.57
CA ILE A 395 -9.34 4.49 0.67
C ILE A 395 -10.77 4.48 1.21
N ASN A 396 -11.50 5.58 1.03
CA ASN A 396 -12.86 5.71 1.54
C ASN A 396 -13.94 5.13 0.58
N GLY A 397 -15.20 5.19 1.00
CA GLY A 397 -16.34 4.62 0.26
C GLY A 397 -16.56 5.19 -1.15
N ASP A 398 -16.25 6.47 -1.38
CA ASP A 398 -16.36 7.14 -2.68
C ASP A 398 -15.14 6.84 -3.56
N GLU A 399 -13.98 6.66 -2.95
CA GLU A 399 -12.76 6.24 -3.64
C GLU A 399 -12.84 4.79 -4.11
N LEU A 400 -13.48 3.91 -3.32
CA LEU A 400 -13.84 2.56 -3.74
C LEU A 400 -14.79 2.56 -4.96
N VAL A 401 -15.71 3.54 -5.06
CA VAL A 401 -16.52 3.75 -6.27
C VAL A 401 -15.65 4.24 -7.43
N ARG A 402 -14.73 5.19 -7.20
CA ARG A 402 -13.78 5.70 -8.21
C ARG A 402 -12.90 4.58 -8.79
N GLN A 403 -12.29 3.73 -7.95
CA GLN A 403 -11.47 2.61 -8.41
C GLN A 403 -12.29 1.60 -9.22
N TRP A 404 -13.54 1.31 -8.83
CA TRP A 404 -14.42 0.42 -9.61
C TRP A 404 -14.83 1.01 -10.96
N GLY A 405 -15.06 2.33 -11.02
CA GLY A 405 -15.29 3.04 -12.28
C GLY A 405 -14.09 2.97 -13.24
N ILE A 406 -12.88 3.12 -12.69
CA ILE A 406 -11.62 2.96 -13.42
C ILE A 406 -11.47 1.53 -13.96
N GLU A 407 -11.63 0.49 -13.12
CA GLU A 407 -11.51 -0.90 -13.56
C GLU A 407 -12.53 -1.28 -14.65
N ARG A 408 -13.78 -0.84 -14.51
CA ARG A 408 -14.81 -1.00 -15.55
C ARG A 408 -14.43 -0.32 -16.86
N LYS A 409 -13.96 0.94 -16.81
CA LYS A 409 -13.52 1.74 -17.96
C LYS A 409 -12.32 1.08 -18.66
N TRP A 410 -11.37 0.57 -17.89
CA TRP A 410 -10.16 -0.11 -18.38
C TRP A 410 -10.49 -1.44 -19.07
N THR A 411 -11.16 -2.35 -18.38
CA THR A 411 -11.54 -3.67 -18.94
C THR A 411 -12.45 -3.56 -20.16
N SER A 412 -13.33 -2.55 -20.21
CA SER A 412 -14.18 -2.28 -21.39
C SER A 412 -13.41 -1.74 -22.60
N LYS A 413 -12.26 -1.08 -22.38
CA LYS A 413 -11.43 -0.49 -23.44
C LYS A 413 -10.31 -1.42 -23.92
N HIS A 414 -9.73 -2.22 -23.01
CA HIS A 414 -8.50 -2.98 -23.24
C HIS A 414 -8.65 -4.49 -23.03
N GLY A 415 -9.84 -4.98 -22.64
CA GLY A 415 -10.10 -6.37 -22.31
C GLY A 415 -9.56 -6.79 -20.93
N TRP A 416 -9.79 -8.06 -20.56
CA TRP A 416 -9.37 -8.62 -19.27
C TRP A 416 -7.91 -9.06 -19.20
N GLU A 417 -7.24 -9.25 -20.36
CA GLU A 417 -5.85 -9.71 -20.46
C GLU A 417 -4.82 -8.56 -20.44
N THR A 418 -5.27 -7.30 -20.48
CA THR A 418 -4.40 -6.12 -20.40
C THR A 418 -4.38 -5.58 -18.97
N PRO A 419 -3.29 -5.76 -18.21
CA PRO A 419 -3.24 -5.31 -16.81
C PRO A 419 -3.19 -3.78 -16.69
N TYR A 420 -3.79 -3.26 -15.62
CA TYR A 420 -3.74 -1.85 -15.24
C TYR A 420 -2.53 -1.58 -14.35
N LEU A 421 -1.60 -0.71 -14.78
CA LEU A 421 -0.30 -0.53 -14.14
C LEU A 421 -0.24 0.71 -13.23
N PHE A 422 0.79 0.81 -12.38
CA PHE A 422 1.01 2.02 -11.57
C PHE A 422 1.16 3.29 -12.43
N ARG A 423 1.83 3.21 -13.59
CA ARG A 423 1.82 4.27 -14.62
C ARG A 423 0.41 4.74 -14.96
N ASP A 424 -0.50 3.80 -15.19
CA ASP A 424 -1.85 4.12 -15.65
C ASP A 424 -2.67 4.76 -14.52
N ALA A 425 -2.45 4.32 -13.28
CA ALA A 425 -2.97 5.00 -12.09
C ALA A 425 -2.41 6.41 -11.88
N PHE A 426 -1.12 6.65 -12.20
CA PHE A 426 -0.57 8.00 -12.20
C PHE A 426 -1.27 8.89 -13.24
N HIS A 427 -1.48 8.40 -14.47
CA HIS A 427 -2.15 9.17 -15.53
C HIS A 427 -3.63 9.45 -15.23
N ASP A 428 -4.39 8.49 -14.69
CA ASP A 428 -5.83 8.66 -14.38
C ASP A 428 -6.08 9.38 -13.02
N SER A 429 -5.16 9.33 -12.04
CA SER A 429 -5.38 9.90 -10.68
C SER A 429 -4.45 11.04 -10.26
N VAL A 430 -3.20 11.11 -10.74
CA VAL A 430 -2.19 12.08 -10.26
C VAL A 430 -1.95 13.20 -11.27
N GLN A 431 -1.62 12.85 -12.52
CA GLN A 431 -1.25 13.81 -13.56
C GLN A 431 -2.28 14.94 -13.80
N PRO A 432 -3.61 14.72 -13.71
CA PRO A 432 -4.59 15.80 -13.89
C PRO A 432 -4.64 16.82 -12.74
N HIS A 433 -3.93 16.57 -11.63
CA HIS A 433 -4.08 17.31 -10.36
C HIS A 433 -2.76 17.92 -9.84
N ILE A 434 -1.63 17.68 -10.52
CA ILE A 434 -0.33 18.30 -10.23
C ILE A 434 -0.14 19.60 -11.02
N GLU A 435 0.54 20.56 -10.41
CA GLU A 435 0.65 21.94 -10.88
C GLU A 435 2.07 22.48 -10.63
N ALA A 436 2.50 23.54 -11.31
CA ALA A 436 3.81 24.14 -11.00
C ALA A 436 3.88 24.63 -9.53
N ARG A 437 2.76 25.11 -8.98
CA ARG A 437 2.60 25.58 -7.60
C ARG A 437 1.13 25.53 -7.19
N LYS A 438 0.86 25.02 -5.99
CA LYS A 438 -0.49 24.76 -5.44
C LYS A 438 -0.53 25.16 -3.96
N VAL A 439 -1.37 26.14 -3.61
CA VAL A 439 -1.49 26.72 -2.26
C VAL A 439 -2.51 25.92 -1.43
N HIS A 440 -2.33 25.88 -0.11
CA HIS A 440 -3.13 25.07 0.83
C HIS A 440 -3.12 23.57 0.50
N TRP A 441 -2.00 23.08 -0.01
CA TRP A 441 -1.83 21.71 -0.49
C TRP A 441 -0.51 21.12 0.01
N ASP A 442 -0.56 19.86 0.44
CA ASP A 442 0.56 19.09 0.94
C ASP A 442 0.80 17.87 0.03
N ASN A 443 1.83 17.94 -0.81
CA ASN A 443 2.26 16.84 -1.69
C ASN A 443 3.17 15.80 -1.00
N LEU A 444 3.30 15.86 0.34
CA LEU A 444 4.07 14.92 1.14
C LEU A 444 5.57 14.84 0.77
N SER A 445 6.14 15.87 0.13
CA SER A 445 7.58 15.91 -0.17
C SER A 445 8.43 15.84 1.11
N GLN A 446 9.44 14.97 1.17
CA GLN A 446 10.15 14.68 2.42
C GLN A 446 11.56 14.10 2.29
N ASP A 447 12.09 13.97 1.07
CA ASP A 447 13.34 13.24 0.82
C ASP A 447 14.59 14.06 1.19
N ALA A 448 14.43 15.37 1.39
CA ALA A 448 15.26 16.23 2.23
C ALA A 448 14.38 17.26 2.94
N LYS A 449 14.74 17.64 4.17
CA LYS A 449 14.06 18.68 4.97
C LYS A 449 15.06 19.78 5.35
N ILE A 450 14.72 21.03 5.06
CA ILE A 450 15.43 22.24 5.44
C ILE A 450 14.54 23.02 6.42
N VAL A 451 15.09 23.44 7.55
CA VAL A 451 14.38 24.23 8.58
C VAL A 451 15.14 25.53 8.78
N ALA A 452 14.41 26.64 8.80
CA ALA A 452 15.01 27.95 9.00
C ALA A 452 15.52 28.13 10.45
N PRO A 453 16.59 28.92 10.66
CA PRO A 453 17.03 29.30 12.01
C PRO A 453 15.96 30.06 12.80
N GLN A 454 15.98 29.96 14.13
CA GLN A 454 15.00 30.64 14.98
C GLN A 454 15.02 32.18 14.79
N GLY A 455 13.85 32.79 14.65
CA GLY A 455 13.65 34.21 14.38
C GLY A 455 13.86 34.63 12.92
N ARG A 456 14.13 33.70 11.99
CA ARG A 456 14.34 34.00 10.57
C ARG A 456 13.15 34.72 9.93
N GLN A 457 11.91 34.32 10.23
CA GLN A 457 10.73 34.97 9.63
C GLN A 457 10.54 36.40 10.12
N GLN A 458 10.86 36.68 11.38
CA GLN A 458 10.82 38.06 11.88
C GLN A 458 11.90 38.91 11.20
N LYS A 459 13.13 38.40 11.11
CA LYS A 459 14.22 39.09 10.42
C LYS A 459 13.88 39.39 8.94
N LEU A 460 13.28 38.44 8.22
CA LEU A 460 12.86 38.63 6.83
C LEU A 460 11.80 39.75 6.72
N LYS A 461 10.84 39.81 7.64
CA LYS A 461 9.82 40.89 7.71
C LYS A 461 10.46 42.24 8.03
N ASP A 462 11.37 42.30 8.99
CA ASP A 462 12.08 43.52 9.38
C ASP A 462 12.95 44.06 8.22
N ASP A 463 13.67 43.18 7.53
CA ASP A 463 14.53 43.54 6.40
C ASP A 463 13.71 43.92 5.14
N ALA A 464 12.52 43.34 4.95
CA ALA A 464 11.58 43.76 3.92
C ALA A 464 10.97 45.15 4.22
N ALA A 465 10.59 45.42 5.47
CA ALA A 465 10.06 46.72 5.89
C ALA A 465 11.08 47.86 5.68
N LYS A 466 12.36 47.63 6.03
CA LYS A 466 13.46 48.58 5.76
C LYS A 466 13.63 48.86 4.27
N LYS A 467 13.61 47.81 3.42
CA LYS A 467 13.68 47.97 1.96
C LYS A 467 12.49 48.78 1.41
N ALA A 468 11.28 48.57 1.92
CA ALA A 468 10.11 49.34 1.52
C ALA A 468 10.24 50.84 1.89
N GLN A 469 10.76 51.16 3.08
CA GLN A 469 11.05 52.54 3.49
C GLN A 469 12.08 53.22 2.58
N VAL A 470 13.24 52.56 2.35
CA VAL A 470 14.30 53.10 1.48
C VAL A 470 13.81 53.32 0.04
N ASN A 471 13.01 52.40 -0.50
CA ASN A 471 12.42 52.54 -1.83
C ASN A 471 11.40 53.69 -1.89
N ALA A 472 10.61 53.89 -0.84
CA ALA A 472 9.66 55.00 -0.75
C ALA A 472 10.40 56.36 -0.74
N GLU A 473 11.43 56.51 0.10
CA GLU A 473 12.27 57.71 0.16
C GLU A 473 12.96 58.03 -1.18
N GLN A 474 13.43 57.01 -1.90
CA GLN A 474 14.03 57.18 -3.24
C GLN A 474 13.02 57.50 -4.35
N SER A 475 11.72 57.25 -4.12
CA SER A 475 10.64 57.54 -5.07
C SER A 475 9.99 58.92 -4.90
N ALA A 476 10.36 59.68 -3.85
CA ALA A 476 9.83 61.02 -3.60
C ALA A 476 10.31 62.02 -4.68
N PRO A 477 9.42 62.81 -5.30
CA PRO A 477 9.82 63.84 -6.26
C PRO A 477 10.69 64.91 -5.61
N LYS A 478 11.80 65.30 -6.26
CA LYS A 478 12.51 66.53 -5.91
C LYS A 478 11.70 67.73 -6.39
N GLU A 479 11.20 68.54 -5.45
CA GLU A 479 10.64 69.85 -5.78
C GLU A 479 11.72 70.73 -6.42
N THR A 480 11.46 71.23 -7.63
CA THR A 480 12.32 72.21 -8.28
C THR A 480 11.95 73.62 -7.84
N GLU A 481 12.86 74.31 -7.15
CA GLU A 481 12.70 75.73 -6.84
C GLU A 481 12.44 76.55 -8.11
N LYS A 482 11.48 77.48 -8.04
CA LYS A 482 11.49 78.65 -8.91
C LYS A 482 10.96 79.89 -8.19
N ASN A 483 11.69 80.97 -8.36
CA ASN A 483 11.55 82.20 -7.57
C ASN A 483 10.75 83.27 -8.34
N THR A 484 10.43 84.39 -7.67
CA THR A 484 9.63 85.54 -8.15
C THR A 484 8.13 85.26 -8.36
N GLY A 485 7.22 86.23 -8.16
CA GLY A 485 7.37 87.60 -7.68
C GLY A 485 6.05 88.09 -7.05
N GLY A 486 6.12 88.91 -6.01
CA GLY A 486 4.98 89.13 -5.11
C GLY A 486 4.07 90.32 -5.47
N ASN A 487 2.86 90.32 -4.89
CA ASN A 487 2.17 91.56 -4.54
C ASN A 487 1.21 91.35 -3.35
N LYS A 488 0.92 92.41 -2.60
CA LYS A 488 0.01 92.43 -1.43
C LYS A 488 -0.83 93.72 -1.53
N PRO A 489 -2.11 93.74 -1.12
CA PRO A 489 -2.36 94.17 0.27
C PRO A 489 -3.57 93.52 0.99
N ASN A 490 -3.46 93.48 2.33
CA ASN A 490 -4.46 93.61 3.40
C ASN A 490 -5.93 93.14 3.20
N GLY A 491 -6.39 92.26 4.10
CA GLY A 491 -7.82 91.96 4.36
C GLY A 491 -8.03 91.34 5.75
N THR A 492 -8.55 92.11 6.70
CA THR A 492 -8.50 91.85 8.16
C THR A 492 -9.57 90.89 8.71
N LYS A 493 -9.28 90.32 9.90
CA LYS A 493 -10.19 89.70 10.92
C LYS A 493 -10.50 88.19 10.86
N LYS A 494 -10.10 87.51 11.92
CA LYS A 494 -10.89 86.50 12.69
C LYS A 494 -11.17 87.12 14.07
N PRO A 495 -12.19 86.70 14.85
CA PRO A 495 -11.93 85.65 15.85
C PRO A 495 -13.14 84.75 16.21
N ASP A 496 -12.83 83.72 17.03
CA ASP A 496 -13.69 83.09 18.07
C ASP A 496 -14.95 82.24 17.73
N GLY A 497 -15.51 81.55 18.74
CA GLY A 497 -16.94 81.15 18.75
C GLY A 497 -17.32 79.68 19.03
N THR A 498 -17.16 79.22 20.26
CA THR A 498 -17.44 77.89 20.85
C THR A 498 -18.85 77.24 20.71
N GLN A 499 -18.85 75.89 20.55
CA GLN A 499 -19.70 74.84 21.23
C GLN A 499 -21.19 74.50 20.91
N LYS A 500 -21.44 73.16 20.90
CA LYS A 500 -22.67 72.37 21.23
C LYS A 500 -23.89 72.41 20.25
N PRO A 501 -24.89 71.48 20.36
CA PRO A 501 -25.11 70.40 21.35
C PRO A 501 -25.10 68.94 20.78
N ASP A 502 -25.92 68.04 21.34
CA ASP A 502 -25.75 66.57 21.47
C ASP A 502 -27.02 65.79 20.96
N ASP A 503 -27.16 64.50 21.35
CA ASP A 503 -28.33 63.58 21.27
C ASP A 503 -28.58 62.78 19.96
N THR A 504 -28.99 61.49 19.97
CA THR A 504 -29.40 60.59 21.10
C THR A 504 -29.14 59.06 20.88
N LYS A 505 -28.91 58.34 22.01
CA LYS A 505 -29.29 56.92 22.39
C LYS A 505 -28.81 55.69 21.55
N LYS A 506 -27.99 54.74 22.06
CA LYS A 506 -28.21 53.66 23.10
C LYS A 506 -29.17 52.51 22.69
N PRO A 507 -29.08 51.27 23.27
CA PRO A 507 -28.33 50.77 24.47
C PRO A 507 -27.25 49.68 24.18
N ASN A 508 -26.24 49.36 25.02
CA ASN A 508 -26.16 48.82 26.41
C ASN A 508 -26.74 47.38 26.59
N ASP A 509 -26.20 46.39 27.33
CA ASP A 509 -24.89 46.02 27.98
C ASP A 509 -25.10 45.42 29.40
N THR A 510 -24.76 44.13 29.61
CA THR A 510 -24.50 43.42 30.89
C THR A 510 -23.77 42.08 30.58
N LYS A 511 -22.65 41.65 31.20
CA LYS A 511 -22.33 41.31 32.62
C LYS A 511 -23.00 40.01 33.12
N LYS A 512 -22.36 39.06 33.84
CA LYS A 512 -20.96 38.96 34.39
C LYS A 512 -20.65 37.54 34.94
N PHE A 513 -19.37 37.23 35.21
CA PHE A 513 -18.85 36.17 36.14
C PHE A 513 -19.12 34.68 35.76
N TYR A 514 -18.41 33.65 36.25
CA TYR A 514 -17.25 33.43 37.16
C TYR A 514 -16.59 32.05 36.79
N ASP A 515 -15.48 31.50 37.31
CA ASP A 515 -14.42 31.83 38.30
C ASP A 515 -13.11 31.07 37.92
N THR A 516 -11.99 31.25 38.63
CA THR A 516 -10.71 30.53 38.44
C THR A 516 -10.04 30.12 39.74
N LYS A 517 -9.53 28.88 39.85
CA LYS A 517 -8.64 28.45 40.95
C LYS A 517 -7.49 27.54 40.48
N LYS A 518 -6.32 27.72 41.10
CA LYS A 518 -5.14 26.84 41.04
C LYS A 518 -5.21 25.79 42.15
N THR A 519 -4.48 24.68 41.97
CA THR A 519 -3.39 24.22 42.88
C THR A 519 -2.47 23.25 42.15
N ASP A 520 -1.16 23.41 42.30
CA ASP A 520 -0.24 22.34 42.75
C ASP A 520 1.17 22.92 43.00
N ASP A 521 1.81 22.50 44.09
CA ASP A 521 3.04 23.11 44.60
C ASP A 521 3.82 22.19 45.59
N THR A 522 4.65 21.27 45.08
CA THR A 522 5.76 20.57 45.79
C THR A 522 6.64 19.88 44.72
N LYS A 523 7.98 20.04 44.61
CA LYS A 523 9.10 19.77 45.56
C LYS A 523 9.28 18.28 45.89
N ILE A 524 10.49 17.70 45.91
CA ILE A 524 11.86 18.15 45.53
C ILE A 524 12.74 16.88 45.39
N ASP A 525 13.81 16.89 44.57
CA ASP A 525 15.17 16.45 44.95
C ASP A 525 16.17 16.44 43.77
N ASP A 526 17.31 17.09 43.99
CA ASP A 526 18.55 16.98 43.19
C ASP A 526 19.38 15.77 43.64
N ILE A 527 20.43 15.37 42.90
CA ILE A 527 21.85 15.46 43.36
C ILE A 527 22.88 14.76 42.42
N LYS A 528 24.02 15.46 42.23
CA LYS A 528 25.38 15.05 41.77
C LYS A 528 25.65 14.63 40.31
N LYS A 529 26.33 15.57 39.63
CA LYS A 529 27.38 15.36 38.61
C LYS A 529 28.64 14.71 39.20
N ILE A 530 29.53 14.21 38.33
CA ILE A 530 31.02 14.29 38.38
C ILE A 530 31.55 13.92 36.97
N HIS A 531 32.17 14.84 36.20
CA HIS A 531 33.62 15.08 35.99
C HIS A 531 34.40 13.90 35.34
N ASP A 532 35.29 14.07 34.34
CA ASP A 532 35.69 15.25 33.51
C ASP A 532 35.88 14.81 32.01
N THR A 533 36.86 15.10 31.13
CA THR A 533 38.18 15.81 31.11
C THR A 533 38.44 16.39 29.68
N LYS A 534 39.69 16.73 29.28
CA LYS A 534 40.04 17.34 27.96
C LYS A 534 41.33 16.77 27.31
N LYS A 535 41.34 16.73 25.95
CA LYS A 535 42.50 16.82 25.01
C LYS A 535 43.58 15.70 25.07
N PRO A 536 44.57 15.63 24.13
CA PRO A 536 44.68 16.23 22.78
C PRO A 536 45.17 15.30 21.62
N ASP A 537 44.87 15.73 20.39
CA ASP A 537 45.72 15.86 19.15
C ASP A 537 47.05 15.10 18.93
N GLY A 538 47.37 14.82 17.65
CA GLY A 538 48.66 14.33 17.11
C GLY A 538 48.69 12.84 16.67
N THR A 539 49.41 12.40 15.63
CA THR A 539 50.22 13.12 14.62
C THR A 539 50.38 12.25 13.33
N LYS A 540 50.83 12.86 12.22
CA LYS A 540 51.13 12.20 10.92
C LYS A 540 52.07 10.99 11.02
N LYS A 541 51.98 10.11 10.01
CA LYS A 541 53.18 9.52 9.37
C LYS A 541 53.10 9.66 7.84
N THR A 542 54.20 10.12 7.27
CA THR A 542 54.52 10.10 5.84
C THR A 542 55.59 9.03 5.61
N ASP A 543 55.67 8.47 4.41
CA ASP A 543 56.96 8.22 3.77
C ASP A 543 56.78 8.16 2.25
N ASP A 544 57.66 8.85 1.53
CA ASP A 544 57.76 8.83 0.07
C ASP A 544 59.01 8.04 -0.33
N THR A 545 58.92 7.14 -1.30
CA THR A 545 60.07 6.92 -2.19
C THR A 545 59.60 6.58 -3.61
N LYS A 546 60.11 7.36 -4.57
CA LYS A 546 59.93 7.19 -6.00
C LYS A 546 61.31 7.01 -6.63
N ILE A 547 61.46 6.07 -7.55
CA ILE A 547 62.48 6.05 -8.60
C ILE A 547 61.86 5.42 -9.85
N ASP A 548 61.95 6.11 -10.98
CA ASP A 548 61.62 5.57 -12.31
C ASP A 548 62.92 5.08 -12.98
N HIS A 549 62.83 4.17 -13.96
CA HIS A 549 63.61 4.28 -15.20
C HIS A 549 62.97 3.41 -16.31
N LYS A 550 63.45 3.56 -17.56
CA LYS A 550 62.65 3.45 -18.79
C LYS A 550 63.50 2.98 -19.98
N ALA A 551 63.02 2.01 -20.79
CA ALA A 551 63.32 1.80 -22.21
C ALA A 551 62.68 0.49 -22.75
N ASP A 552 62.41 0.28 -24.05
CA ASP A 552 61.79 1.16 -25.07
C ASP A 552 61.44 0.36 -26.38
N ILE A 553 60.66 0.98 -27.29
CA ILE A 553 60.58 0.76 -28.77
C ILE A 553 59.96 -0.54 -29.38
N LEU A 554 58.86 -0.36 -30.16
CA LEU A 554 58.51 -0.83 -31.55
C LEU A 554 56.97 -0.75 -31.74
N GLN A 555 56.39 0.24 -32.45
CA GLN A 555 56.01 0.27 -33.90
C GLN A 555 54.92 -0.74 -34.34
N GLU A 556 53.90 -0.46 -35.17
CA GLU A 556 53.26 0.75 -35.79
C GLU A 556 51.98 0.25 -36.58
N PRO A 557 51.22 1.01 -37.41
CA PRO A 557 50.89 2.45 -37.48
C PRO A 557 49.36 2.77 -37.68
N GLY A 558 48.99 4.07 -37.63
CA GLY A 558 48.10 4.67 -38.66
C GLY A 558 46.59 4.89 -38.42
N THR A 559 46.18 6.07 -37.94
CA THR A 559 45.12 6.94 -38.54
C THR A 559 45.09 8.33 -37.87
N HIS A 560 44.60 9.36 -38.56
CA HIS A 560 44.69 10.76 -38.11
C HIS A 560 43.59 11.21 -37.12
N PRO A 561 43.86 12.19 -36.23
CA PRO A 561 42.95 12.56 -35.14
C PRO A 561 41.97 13.71 -35.46
N THR A 562 40.69 13.52 -35.18
CA THR A 562 39.68 14.59 -35.14
C THR A 562 39.29 14.96 -33.71
N THR A 563 39.74 16.14 -33.26
CA THR A 563 39.14 16.99 -32.20
C THR A 563 38.58 16.30 -30.96
N SER A 564 39.45 15.93 -30.01
CA SER A 564 39.10 15.44 -28.66
C SER A 564 38.57 16.54 -27.72
N LYS A 565 37.47 17.21 -28.09
CA LYS A 565 36.76 18.17 -27.23
C LYS A 565 35.27 17.87 -27.09
N ASP A 566 34.57 17.57 -28.18
CA ASP A 566 33.10 17.44 -28.17
C ASP A 566 32.61 16.20 -27.40
N THR A 567 33.32 15.07 -27.53
CA THR A 567 33.03 13.81 -26.81
C THR A 567 33.13 13.92 -25.29
N LYS A 568 33.76 14.99 -24.76
CA LYS A 568 33.91 15.22 -23.31
C LYS A 568 32.79 16.09 -22.71
N MET A 569 31.96 16.72 -23.56
CA MET A 569 30.83 17.54 -23.12
C MET A 569 29.54 16.72 -22.95
N GLN A 570 29.37 15.63 -23.70
CA GLN A 570 28.12 14.86 -23.74
C GLN A 570 28.08 13.60 -22.85
N LYS A 571 29.09 13.39 -21.99
CA LYS A 571 29.12 12.26 -21.04
C LYS A 571 29.60 12.63 -19.62
N ARG A 572 29.35 13.86 -19.18
CA ARG A 572 29.21 14.11 -17.74
C ARG A 572 27.88 13.50 -17.28
N ARG A 573 27.93 12.27 -16.79
CA ARG A 573 26.89 11.77 -15.88
C ARG A 573 26.93 12.72 -14.68
N LEU A 574 25.91 13.58 -14.53
CA LEU A 574 25.79 14.42 -13.35
C LEU A 574 25.80 13.47 -12.15
N GLU A 575 26.75 13.66 -11.23
CA GLU A 575 26.79 12.88 -10.00
C GLU A 575 25.48 13.15 -9.25
N ALA A 576 24.77 12.08 -8.90
CA ALA A 576 23.49 12.20 -8.21
C ALA A 576 23.71 13.04 -6.94
N PRO A 577 22.95 14.13 -6.73
CA PRO A 577 23.25 15.07 -5.68
C PRO A 577 23.18 14.36 -4.32
N ASN A 578 24.10 14.70 -3.42
CA ASN A 578 24.03 14.18 -2.06
C ASN A 578 22.89 14.89 -1.32
N TRP A 579 21.73 14.22 -1.27
CA TRP A 579 20.49 14.71 -0.67
C TRP A 579 20.64 15.02 0.82
N ASP A 580 21.41 14.21 1.55
CA ASP A 580 21.66 14.38 2.99
C ASP A 580 22.37 15.71 3.31
N LYS A 581 23.17 16.21 2.36
CA LYS A 581 23.92 17.48 2.45
C LYS A 581 23.24 18.65 1.74
N LEU A 582 21.96 18.52 1.35
CA LEU A 582 21.20 19.68 0.86
C LEU A 582 20.93 20.71 1.96
N PRO A 583 20.50 20.36 3.19
CA PRO A 583 20.19 21.35 4.23
C PRO A 583 21.38 22.25 4.61
N GLU A 584 22.62 21.76 4.45
CA GLU A 584 23.86 22.53 4.65
C GLU A 584 24.14 23.57 3.55
N LYS A 585 23.59 23.37 2.34
CA LYS A 585 23.94 24.11 1.11
C LYS A 585 22.90 25.14 0.69
N ILE A 586 21.64 24.93 1.06
CA ILE A 586 20.47 25.74 0.65
C ILE A 586 19.65 26.10 1.90
N ALA A 587 20.32 26.63 2.92
CA ALA A 587 19.70 26.97 4.21
C ALA A 587 18.64 28.10 4.11
N ASP A 588 18.68 28.87 3.03
CA ASP A 588 17.72 29.89 2.62
C ASP A 588 16.46 29.32 1.92
N ALA A 589 16.46 28.04 1.51
CA ALA A 589 15.27 27.40 0.93
C ALA A 589 14.04 27.43 1.85
N ALA A 590 14.25 27.52 3.17
CA ALA A 590 13.20 27.63 4.18
C ALA A 590 12.76 29.08 4.48
N ASP A 591 13.26 30.09 3.75
CA ASP A 591 12.85 31.49 3.90
C ASP A 591 11.45 31.74 3.33
N SER A 592 11.12 31.12 2.19
CA SER A 592 9.84 31.26 1.51
C SER A 592 9.56 30.09 0.55
N ALA A 593 8.31 29.98 0.07
CA ALA A 593 7.93 29.05 -0.99
C ALA A 593 8.71 29.30 -2.30
N ASP A 594 9.14 30.53 -2.57
CA ASP A 594 9.87 30.88 -3.80
C ASP A 594 11.32 30.40 -3.72
N GLU A 595 11.97 30.53 -2.56
CA GLU A 595 13.31 29.96 -2.35
C GLU A 595 13.26 28.43 -2.27
N CYS A 596 12.20 27.84 -1.70
CA CYS A 596 11.99 26.39 -1.70
C CYS A 596 11.82 25.82 -3.13
N GLN A 597 11.08 26.54 -3.98
CA GLN A 597 10.96 26.20 -5.40
C GLN A 597 12.31 26.27 -6.12
N LYS A 598 13.02 27.41 -6.03
CA LYS A 598 14.36 27.59 -6.63
C LYS A 598 15.36 26.55 -6.14
N ALA A 599 15.28 26.15 -4.88
CA ALA A 599 16.11 25.10 -4.31
C ALA A 599 15.84 23.72 -4.97
N CYS A 600 14.58 23.38 -5.26
CA CYS A 600 14.26 22.21 -6.07
C CYS A 600 14.79 22.37 -7.51
N GLU A 601 14.63 23.54 -8.12
CA GLU A 601 15.15 23.85 -9.46
C GLU A 601 16.69 23.74 -9.52
N ALA A 602 17.42 24.06 -8.44
CA ALA A 602 18.86 23.88 -8.34
C ALA A 602 19.32 22.42 -8.14
N VAL A 603 18.46 21.54 -7.60
CA VAL A 603 18.77 20.12 -7.36
C VAL A 603 18.36 19.28 -8.56
N ALA A 604 19.34 18.68 -9.25
CA ALA A 604 19.18 18.12 -10.60
C ALA A 604 18.09 17.01 -10.73
N ASP A 605 17.84 16.23 -9.69
CA ASP A 605 16.85 15.14 -9.64
C ASP A 605 15.63 15.47 -8.76
N CYS A 606 15.48 16.71 -8.28
CA CYS A 606 14.29 17.13 -7.54
C CYS A 606 13.10 17.29 -8.50
N LEU A 607 12.01 16.58 -8.21
CA LEU A 607 10.77 16.58 -8.98
C LEU A 607 9.65 17.38 -8.30
N GLN A 608 9.64 17.44 -6.96
CA GLN A 608 8.59 18.13 -6.20
C GLN A 608 9.10 18.74 -4.88
N TRP A 609 8.44 19.81 -4.46
CA TRP A 609 8.75 20.55 -3.24
C TRP A 609 7.49 20.91 -2.45
N ARG A 610 7.63 21.16 -1.15
CA ARG A 610 6.61 21.86 -0.35
C ARG A 610 7.25 22.77 0.69
N TYR A 611 6.56 23.86 0.99
CA TYR A 611 6.96 24.88 1.95
C TYR A 611 5.83 25.16 2.96
N THR A 612 6.18 25.44 4.21
CA THR A 612 5.27 26.04 5.19
C THR A 612 5.93 27.19 5.95
N ASP A 613 5.14 28.18 6.35
CA ASP A 613 5.55 29.31 7.20
C ASP A 613 5.54 28.99 8.71
N LYS A 614 5.21 27.75 9.06
CA LYS A 614 5.00 27.29 10.43
C LYS A 614 6.31 27.32 11.23
N GLY A 615 6.29 27.98 12.39
CA GLY A 615 7.50 28.27 13.16
C GLY A 615 8.29 29.41 12.52
N ASP A 616 9.51 29.12 12.07
CA ASP A 616 10.35 30.02 11.27
C ASP A 616 10.44 29.59 9.79
N GLY A 617 9.71 28.55 9.39
CA GLY A 617 9.65 28.06 8.03
C GLY A 617 10.34 26.71 7.84
N GLU A 618 9.69 25.84 7.07
CA GLU A 618 10.23 24.55 6.66
C GLU A 618 10.05 24.36 5.16
N CYS A 619 11.12 23.96 4.48
CA CYS A 619 11.12 23.55 3.07
C CYS A 619 11.46 22.06 2.96
N HIS A 620 10.73 21.34 2.12
CA HIS A 620 10.98 19.94 1.84
C HIS A 620 11.10 19.70 0.34
N LEU A 621 12.07 18.88 -0.04
CA LEU A 621 12.36 18.50 -1.43
C LEU A 621 12.14 17.00 -1.64
N GLY A 622 11.87 16.57 -2.88
CA GLY A 622 11.55 15.18 -3.21
C GLY A 622 11.92 14.79 -4.64
N ARG A 623 12.38 13.53 -4.78
CA ARG A 623 12.82 12.90 -6.05
C ARG A 623 11.85 11.83 -6.56
N VAL A 624 10.81 11.53 -5.81
CA VAL A 624 9.65 10.72 -6.20
C VAL A 624 8.43 11.61 -6.43
N LEU A 625 7.47 11.13 -7.21
CA LEU A 625 6.23 11.86 -7.47
C LEU A 625 5.13 11.36 -6.52
N ARG A 626 4.46 12.28 -5.84
CA ARG A 626 3.26 12.07 -5.01
C ARG A 626 2.23 13.15 -5.38
N LEU A 627 0.93 12.89 -5.20
CA LEU A 627 -0.08 13.95 -5.28
C LEU A 627 -0.29 14.62 -3.92
N GLY A 628 -0.41 13.80 -2.88
CA GLY A 628 -0.87 14.23 -1.55
C GLY A 628 -2.28 14.82 -1.60
N GLY A 629 -2.57 15.80 -0.75
CA GLY A 629 -3.93 16.31 -0.57
C GLY A 629 -4.02 17.74 0.00
N PRO A 630 -5.24 18.22 0.28
CA PRO A 630 -5.45 19.49 0.97
C PRO A 630 -4.71 19.54 2.31
N ALA A 631 -4.01 20.64 2.58
CA ALA A 631 -3.23 20.81 3.80
C ALA A 631 -4.16 20.88 5.03
N ALA A 632 -4.03 19.92 5.96
CA ALA A 632 -4.96 19.78 7.09
C ALA A 632 -4.97 20.97 8.08
N ASP A 633 -3.89 21.77 8.15
CA ASP A 633 -3.83 23.04 8.88
C ASP A 633 -3.80 24.27 7.94
N GLY A 634 -3.95 24.06 6.63
CA GLY A 634 -3.90 25.08 5.59
C GLY A 634 -2.51 25.63 5.27
N LYS A 635 -1.44 25.20 5.95
CA LYS A 635 -0.14 25.92 5.93
C LYS A 635 0.88 25.47 4.90
N TRP A 636 0.58 24.46 4.07
CA TRP A 636 1.49 24.00 3.02
C TRP A 636 1.20 24.68 1.68
N THR A 637 2.26 25.10 1.00
CA THR A 637 2.27 25.36 -0.45
C THR A 637 3.18 24.32 -1.08
N SER A 638 2.66 23.57 -2.05
CA SER A 638 3.37 22.52 -2.77
C SER A 638 3.67 22.95 -4.21
N GLY A 639 4.60 22.28 -4.88
CA GLY A 639 4.82 22.43 -6.31
C GLY A 639 5.58 21.27 -6.92
N TRP A 640 5.49 21.15 -8.24
CA TRP A 640 6.13 20.11 -9.03
C TRP A 640 6.89 20.75 -10.19
N ILE A 641 8.11 20.27 -10.47
CA ILE A 641 8.96 20.80 -11.54
C ILE A 641 8.53 20.18 -12.87
N MET A 642 7.44 20.71 -13.44
CA MET A 642 6.64 20.06 -14.50
C MET A 642 7.47 19.46 -15.64
N ASP A 643 8.42 20.20 -16.21
CA ASP A 643 9.32 19.73 -17.28
C ASP A 643 10.10 18.46 -16.88
N ARG A 644 10.53 18.36 -15.60
CA ARG A 644 11.19 17.17 -15.06
C ARG A 644 10.22 16.04 -14.78
N VAL A 645 8.98 16.34 -14.37
CA VAL A 645 7.93 15.33 -14.21
C VAL A 645 7.61 14.68 -15.55
N GLU A 646 7.42 15.49 -16.60
CA GLU A 646 7.18 14.99 -17.96
C GLU A 646 8.39 14.22 -18.50
N LEU A 647 9.60 14.72 -18.32
CA LEU A 647 10.83 14.04 -18.73
C LEU A 647 11.05 12.72 -17.99
N ALA A 648 10.85 12.67 -16.68
CA ALA A 648 11.02 11.48 -15.87
C ALA A 648 9.98 10.41 -16.24
N THR A 649 8.69 10.77 -16.28
CA THR A 649 7.61 9.82 -16.62
C THR A 649 7.72 9.28 -18.05
N LYS A 650 8.26 10.07 -19.01
CA LYS A 650 8.63 9.59 -20.35
C LYS A 650 9.84 8.65 -20.33
N GLN A 651 10.85 8.88 -19.49
CA GLN A 651 12.01 7.98 -19.36
C GLN A 651 11.66 6.63 -18.72
N TRP A 652 10.54 6.54 -18.00
CA TRP A 652 10.07 5.32 -17.34
C TRP A 652 9.29 4.43 -18.33
N GLU A 653 9.89 4.10 -19.47
CA GLU A 653 9.27 3.29 -20.53
C GLU A 653 9.03 1.84 -20.11
N CYS A 654 7.76 1.40 -20.12
CA CYS A 654 7.41 0.02 -19.82
C CYS A 654 7.60 -0.90 -21.04
N ARG A 655 8.79 -1.49 -21.14
CA ARG A 655 9.13 -2.51 -22.16
C ARG A 655 8.35 -3.82 -22.00
N SER A 656 7.96 -4.14 -20.76
CA SER A 656 7.18 -5.31 -20.39
C SER A 656 6.39 -5.02 -19.11
N VAL A 657 5.41 -5.88 -18.79
CA VAL A 657 4.68 -5.81 -17.53
C VAL A 657 5.48 -6.50 -16.43
N GLU A 658 5.80 -5.78 -15.37
CA GLU A 658 6.63 -6.25 -14.28
C GLU A 658 5.79 -6.95 -13.20
N TRP A 659 5.50 -8.23 -13.42
CA TRP A 659 4.95 -9.12 -12.39
C TRP A 659 6.04 -9.46 -11.34
N LYS A 660 6.49 -8.44 -10.59
CA LYS A 660 7.51 -8.51 -9.54
C LYS A 660 6.98 -9.26 -8.32
N PHE A 661 6.88 -10.57 -8.47
CA PHE A 661 6.70 -11.56 -7.43
C PHE A 661 7.93 -12.47 -7.44
N TYR A 662 8.42 -12.87 -6.27
CA TYR A 662 9.53 -13.82 -6.18
C TYR A 662 9.01 -15.22 -6.56
N GLN A 663 9.32 -15.63 -7.79
CA GLN A 663 9.15 -17.00 -8.32
C GLN A 663 10.47 -17.77 -8.20
#